data_AF-A0ABD6FGL7-F1
#
_entry.id   AF-A0ABD6FGL7-F1
#
_cell.length_a   1.000
_cell.length_b   1.000
_cell.length_c   1.000
_cell.angle_alpha   90.00
_cell.angle_beta   90.00
_cell.angle_gamma   90.00
#
_symmetry.space_group_name_H-M   'P 1'
#
loop_
_entity.id
_entity.type
_entity.pdbx_description
1 polymer ?
#
loop_
_entity_poly.entity_id
_entity_poly.type
_entity_poly.pdbx_seq_one_letter_code
_entity_poly.pdbx_strand_id
1 'polypeptide(L)'
;MRWRRTSKSTARQADEARAGDGSMRTEVMDRSLPGNEDHERKPVVEAHGERGGDSAPQAPADAIPCPRESCDGTLDEDRFCVVCGLEAPSDAIKQASRAGTPAKDAAAKDGAAERGSDRAAQHTDDEPSERTGSRRGSLRTVSHRTVSQRTGSGATAPSGGWAASSHSATTTTRGSGPSRASGRGMLGAGLVEMPHVPYRDPTEVVLKNPMVPEHRRFCSRCGAKVGRSTAGRPGRTEGFCSQCGQRFSFTPKLFPGQLVHGQYEVLGCLAHGGLGWIYLARDRAVADRWVVLKGLLDTGDSDAMAAALAERHFLAKVEHPNIVKIHNFVQHRDQHGDNVGYIVMEYVGGQSLKDMIKERRAKYGPNECLPLEQAIAYTIETLRPLGYLHSIGLLFCDFKPDNVIQTQEQLKLIDLGAVRHADDDSSAVFGTIGYQAPEVETAGPSVASDLYAVGRSLAVMSFPFDFQKRYRDHLPAQQDVPLLAEFDSFDRLLRRATALEPERRFTSAAEMAEQLTGVLREVLSAKDGQPRPGPSTEFTPERRSFGVISQLDSFDAQRLRRVVDPRQVANALPVTRVDSDDPAAAFLASIGTSDPAELIEILGAEKPTEEIRFRMIRAYIELGEIDEALRAVDELLAGSGEHTSRTQWRAEWHRGLALLAAGRATEASTAFDTVLDTVPGELAPKLALAACAEAEGDWDWADYYYRTVWRTDRTYVSAAFGLARALLANGASEEATDVLNSVPETSSHYIAARLLAIQTTTSATDPASLTPEDLERAGRQLSALELDPGRRARMSAKLLEAALAWTTSNGTGGDASDRKVLGRRLTEHELRSGLEDAYRALARQASDEEERVALVDRANRVRPRTWL
;
A
#
# COMPACT_ATOMS: atom_id res chain seq x y z
N MET A 1 -21.28 -8.90 5.05
CA MET A 1 -22.21 -8.54 3.95
C MET A 1 -23.32 -7.52 4.25
N ARG A 2 -24.30 -7.72 5.18
CA ARG A 2 -25.52 -6.84 5.25
C ARG A 2 -25.27 -5.31 5.24
N TRP A 3 -24.22 -4.80 5.87
CA TRP A 3 -23.85 -3.37 5.85
C TRP A 3 -23.19 -2.88 4.55
N ARG A 4 -22.68 -3.76 3.67
CA ARG A 4 -22.11 -3.40 2.34
C ARG A 4 -23.15 -3.40 1.20
N ARG A 5 -24.37 -3.93 1.40
CA ARG A 5 -25.43 -3.95 0.35
C ARG A 5 -26.18 -2.61 0.18
N THR A 6 -26.11 -1.70 1.15
CA THR A 6 -26.89 -0.45 1.16
C THR A 6 -26.23 0.74 0.45
N SER A 7 -24.94 0.65 0.08
CA SER A 7 -24.18 1.80 -0.47
C SER A 7 -24.28 1.98 -1.99
N LYS A 8 -24.59 0.93 -2.77
CA LYS A 8 -24.70 1.02 -4.24
C LYS A 8 -26.08 1.49 -4.74
N SER A 9 -27.17 1.24 -4.00
CA SER A 9 -28.53 1.58 -4.49
C SER A 9 -28.81 3.09 -4.53
N THR A 10 -28.16 3.88 -3.66
CA THR A 10 -28.26 5.35 -3.63
C THR A 10 -27.54 6.02 -4.80
N ALA A 11 -26.50 5.40 -5.37
CA ALA A 11 -25.77 5.96 -6.51
C ALA A 11 -26.66 6.03 -7.77
N ARG A 12 -27.42 4.98 -8.09
CA ARG A 12 -28.33 4.95 -9.24
C ARG A 12 -29.47 5.98 -9.18
N GLN A 13 -29.80 6.51 -8.00
CA GLN A 13 -30.85 7.54 -7.86
C GLN A 13 -30.34 8.98 -8.08
N ALA A 14 -29.05 9.20 -8.29
CA ALA A 14 -28.49 10.53 -8.53
C ALA A 14 -28.65 11.03 -9.97
N ASP A 15 -28.63 10.12 -10.97
CA ASP A 15 -28.60 10.49 -12.39
C ASP A 15 -29.98 10.78 -13.00
N GLU A 16 -31.08 10.30 -12.42
CA GLU A 16 -32.44 10.57 -12.93
C GLU A 16 -32.96 11.98 -12.59
N ALA A 17 -32.22 12.77 -11.79
CA ALA A 17 -32.68 14.03 -11.20
C ALA A 17 -32.27 15.30 -12.00
N ARG A 18 -32.01 15.21 -13.31
CA ARG A 18 -31.60 16.35 -14.17
C ARG A 18 -32.31 16.42 -15.53
N ALA A 19 -33.65 16.55 -15.51
CA ALA A 19 -34.44 16.98 -16.67
C ALA A 19 -35.59 17.90 -16.24
N GLY A 20 -35.72 19.06 -16.91
CA GLY A 20 -36.61 20.17 -16.51
C GLY A 20 -35.95 21.11 -15.49
N ASP A 21 -36.07 22.44 -15.57
CA ASP A 21 -36.94 23.30 -16.40
C ASP A 21 -36.14 24.53 -16.89
N GLY A 22 -36.65 25.30 -17.84
CA GLY A 22 -35.92 26.41 -18.47
C GLY A 22 -36.78 27.56 -18.98
N SER A 23 -36.74 28.70 -18.29
CA SER A 23 -37.22 30.00 -18.83
C SER A 23 -36.69 31.19 -18.03
N MET A 24 -35.87 32.06 -18.65
CA MET A 24 -36.24 33.45 -18.98
C MET A 24 -35.06 34.37 -19.36
N ARG A 25 -35.33 35.18 -20.39
CA ARG A 25 -34.90 36.58 -20.61
C ARG A 25 -33.40 36.93 -20.63
N THR A 26 -32.94 37.08 -21.86
CA THR A 26 -32.10 38.20 -22.33
C THR A 26 -32.25 39.53 -21.57
N GLU A 27 -31.13 40.21 -21.35
CA GLU A 27 -31.04 41.65 -21.64
C GLU A 27 -29.60 42.01 -22.09
N VAL A 28 -29.40 43.21 -22.64
CA VAL A 28 -28.23 43.58 -23.46
C VAL A 28 -27.48 44.76 -22.85
N MET A 29 -26.14 44.74 -22.85
CA MET A 29 -25.34 45.96 -23.05
C MET A 29 -23.91 45.72 -23.55
N ASP A 30 -23.25 46.81 -23.92
CA ASP A 30 -22.11 46.95 -24.84
C ASP A 30 -20.96 47.73 -24.15
N ARG A 31 -19.78 47.80 -24.82
CA ARG A 31 -18.68 48.80 -24.67
C ARG A 31 -17.47 48.56 -23.75
N SER A 32 -16.38 48.20 -24.45
CA SER A 32 -15.16 49.04 -24.64
C SER A 32 -14.04 49.14 -23.59
N LEU A 33 -12.82 49.13 -24.13
CA LEU A 33 -11.52 49.52 -23.54
C LEU A 33 -11.36 51.07 -23.52
N PRO A 34 -10.44 51.63 -22.70
CA PRO A 34 -9.02 51.85 -23.06
C PRO A 34 -8.05 51.46 -21.90
N GLY A 35 -6.72 51.64 -21.93
CA GLY A 35 -5.78 52.17 -22.94
C GLY A 35 -4.80 53.23 -22.38
N ASN A 36 -3.49 53.10 -22.67
CA ASN A 36 -2.37 54.07 -22.44
C ASN A 36 -2.00 54.39 -20.95
N GLU A 37 -0.82 54.92 -20.57
CA GLU A 37 0.58 54.87 -21.07
C GLU A 37 1.56 55.35 -19.96
N ASP A 38 2.86 55.11 -20.14
CA ASP A 38 4.08 55.78 -19.61
C ASP A 38 4.09 56.64 -18.33
N HIS A 39 5.11 56.41 -17.48
CA HIS A 39 6.20 57.39 -17.33
C HIS A 39 7.48 56.85 -16.65
N GLU A 40 8.64 57.30 -17.13
CA GLU A 40 9.94 57.09 -16.49
C GLU A 40 10.22 58.08 -15.35
N ARG A 41 11.13 57.71 -14.41
CA ARG A 41 12.29 58.54 -14.00
C ARG A 41 13.25 57.79 -13.07
N LYS A 42 14.55 57.82 -13.40
CA LYS A 42 15.64 57.65 -12.43
C LYS A 42 15.98 58.99 -11.76
N PRO A 43 16.71 58.95 -10.64
CA PRO A 43 18.02 59.62 -10.68
C PRO A 43 19.19 58.70 -10.26
N VAL A 44 20.40 59.21 -10.45
CA VAL A 44 21.69 58.69 -9.92
C VAL A 44 22.16 59.72 -8.87
N VAL A 45 23.11 59.45 -7.95
CA VAL A 45 24.56 59.79 -8.09
C VAL A 45 25.26 59.53 -6.74
N GLU A 46 26.46 58.94 -6.81
CA GLU A 46 27.59 58.94 -5.84
C GLU A 46 27.45 58.39 -4.41
N ALA A 47 28.64 58.24 -3.78
CA ALA A 47 28.89 57.64 -2.50
C ALA A 47 29.98 58.39 -1.74
N HIS A 48 29.90 58.42 -0.42
CA HIS A 48 31.00 58.74 0.48
C HIS A 48 31.19 57.61 1.47
N GLY A 49 32.43 57.34 1.86
CA GLY A 49 32.78 56.34 2.87
C GLY A 49 33.58 57.00 4.00
N GLU A 50 33.23 56.67 5.24
CA GLU A 50 33.98 57.04 6.43
C GLU A 50 34.30 55.80 7.27
N ARG A 51 35.32 55.90 8.12
CA ARG A 51 35.71 54.85 9.06
C ARG A 51 35.21 55.20 10.46
N GLY A 52 34.36 54.36 11.05
CA GLY A 52 34.02 54.37 12.48
C GLY A 52 34.59 53.11 13.14
N GLY A 53 35.13 53.23 14.35
CA GLY A 53 35.76 52.12 15.08
C GLY A 53 34.79 51.33 15.96
N ASP A 54 35.24 50.17 16.43
CA ASP A 54 34.48 49.29 17.32
C ASP A 54 34.13 49.97 18.66
N SER A 55 32.86 49.90 19.04
CA SER A 55 32.38 50.14 20.40
C SER A 55 31.38 49.04 20.76
N ALA A 56 31.67 48.26 21.80
CA ALA A 56 30.78 47.20 22.25
C ALA A 56 29.40 47.76 22.67
N PRO A 57 28.29 47.05 22.39
CA PRO A 57 26.95 47.53 22.72
C PRO A 57 26.77 47.62 24.24
N GLN A 58 26.53 48.83 24.74
CA GLN A 58 26.14 49.05 26.13
C GLN A 58 24.73 48.48 26.37
N ALA A 59 24.54 47.81 27.52
CA ALA A 59 23.22 47.32 27.90
C ALA A 59 22.24 48.49 28.17
N PRO A 60 20.94 48.33 27.86
CA PRO A 60 19.94 49.35 28.19
C PRO A 60 19.81 49.52 29.71
N ALA A 61 19.60 50.77 30.15
CA ALA A 61 19.73 51.17 31.56
C ALA A 61 18.68 50.56 32.53
N ASP A 62 17.62 49.94 32.00
CA ASP A 62 16.47 49.42 32.76
C ASP A 62 16.43 47.88 32.86
N ALA A 63 17.53 47.19 32.53
CA ALA A 63 17.56 45.73 32.50
C ALA A 63 17.54 45.10 33.92
N ILE A 64 16.44 44.45 34.28
CA ILE A 64 16.25 43.83 35.60
C ILE A 64 17.12 42.56 35.70
N PRO A 65 17.99 42.39 36.73
CA PRO A 65 18.81 41.17 36.88
C PRO A 65 17.98 39.96 37.29
N CYS A 66 18.46 38.74 36.98
CA CYS A 66 17.82 37.50 37.42
C CYS A 66 17.85 37.39 38.95
N PRO A 67 16.73 37.10 39.63
CA PRO A 67 16.68 37.00 41.08
C PRO A 67 17.16 35.63 41.60
N ARG A 68 18.28 35.13 41.08
CA ARG A 68 18.88 33.84 41.46
C ARG A 68 20.39 33.96 41.60
N GLU A 69 20.92 33.52 42.72
CA GLU A 69 22.33 33.69 43.12
C GLU A 69 23.35 33.04 42.17
N SER A 70 22.91 32.11 41.31
CA SER A 70 23.72 31.40 40.31
C SER A 70 23.44 31.80 38.86
N CYS A 71 22.79 32.95 38.61
CA CYS A 71 22.44 33.40 37.25
C CYS A 71 22.75 34.90 37.05
N ASP A 72 23.68 35.19 36.15
CA ASP A 72 24.15 36.54 35.78
C ASP A 72 23.27 37.25 34.73
N GLY A 73 22.37 36.50 34.07
CA GLY A 73 21.48 37.05 33.05
C GLY A 73 20.44 38.05 33.57
N THR A 74 19.90 38.86 32.67
CA THR A 74 18.77 39.76 32.93
C THR A 74 17.43 39.11 32.60
N LEU A 75 16.33 39.68 33.09
CA LEU A 75 14.98 39.35 32.69
C LEU A 75 14.60 40.14 31.43
N ASP A 76 13.82 39.54 30.54
CA ASP A 76 13.19 40.24 29.43
C ASP A 76 11.80 40.79 29.80
N GLU A 77 11.16 41.47 28.84
CA GLU A 77 9.83 42.09 29.02
C GLU A 77 8.73 41.08 29.39
N ASP A 78 8.88 39.80 29.02
CA ASP A 78 7.96 38.72 29.35
C ASP A 78 8.23 38.12 30.76
N ARG A 79 9.23 38.65 31.49
CA ARG A 79 9.70 38.26 32.83
C ARG A 79 10.51 36.95 32.88
N PHE A 80 11.06 36.50 31.75
CA PHE A 80 11.93 35.32 31.69
C PHE A 80 13.41 35.73 31.66
N CYS A 81 14.28 34.98 32.35
CA CYS A 81 15.72 35.25 32.28
C CYS A 81 16.30 34.86 30.91
N VAL A 82 17.06 35.77 30.28
CA VAL A 82 17.69 35.54 28.97
C VAL A 82 18.82 34.49 29.01
N VAL A 83 19.37 34.20 30.20
CA VAL A 83 20.39 33.15 30.41
C VAL A 83 19.75 31.84 30.87
N CYS A 84 19.04 31.82 32.01
CA CYS A 84 18.49 30.57 32.58
C CYS A 84 17.06 30.20 32.16
N GLY A 85 16.43 30.97 31.26
CA GLY A 85 15.18 30.62 30.57
C GLY A 85 13.91 30.50 31.42
N LEU A 86 13.96 30.88 32.70
CA LEU A 86 12.89 30.66 33.67
C LEU A 86 12.24 31.98 34.13
N GLU A 87 10.93 31.91 34.39
CA GLU A 87 10.12 33.05 34.84
C GLU A 87 10.54 33.50 36.25
N ALA A 88 10.69 34.81 36.44
CA ALA A 88 10.91 35.39 37.74
C ALA A 88 9.57 35.54 38.51
N PRO A 89 9.47 35.03 39.76
CA PRO A 89 8.30 35.25 40.59
C PRO A 89 7.98 36.74 40.76
N SER A 90 6.69 37.10 40.67
CA SER A 90 6.21 38.48 40.66
C SER A 90 6.68 39.34 41.83
N ASP A 91 7.01 38.73 42.98
CA ASP A 91 7.51 39.42 44.17
C ASP A 91 9.03 39.60 44.19
N ALA A 92 9.80 38.72 43.53
CA ALA A 92 11.24 38.87 43.39
C ALA A 92 11.60 40.06 42.46
N ILE A 93 10.79 40.28 41.43
CA ILE A 93 10.91 41.45 40.51
C ILE A 93 10.73 42.77 41.28
N LYS A 94 9.86 42.80 42.29
CA LYS A 94 9.65 43.97 43.18
C LYS A 94 10.81 44.22 44.14
N GLN A 95 11.66 43.22 44.40
CA GLN A 95 12.88 43.36 45.20
C GLN A 95 14.04 43.86 44.33
N ALA A 96 14.27 43.23 43.17
CA ALA A 96 15.30 43.65 42.22
C ALA A 96 15.14 45.12 41.79
N SER A 97 13.91 45.53 41.44
CA SER A 97 13.62 46.92 41.04
C SER A 97 13.71 47.95 42.18
N ARG A 98 13.87 47.53 43.43
CA ARG A 98 14.09 48.42 44.60
C ARG A 98 15.57 48.58 44.98
N ALA A 99 16.46 47.75 44.45
CA ALA A 99 17.89 47.78 44.81
C ALA A 99 18.70 48.88 44.07
N GLY A 100 18.12 49.56 43.08
CA GLY A 100 18.83 50.47 42.17
C GLY A 100 19.14 51.89 42.68
N THR A 101 18.86 52.22 43.95
CA THR A 101 18.89 53.62 44.44
C THR A 101 19.97 53.85 45.52
N PRO A 102 21.03 54.64 45.28
CA PRO A 102 22.14 54.82 46.23
C PRO A 102 22.08 56.09 47.11
N ALA A 103 21.92 55.90 48.43
CA ALA A 103 22.28 56.86 49.49
C ALA A 103 22.52 56.05 50.79
N LYS A 104 23.65 56.09 51.49
CA LYS A 104 24.47 57.16 52.10
C LYS A 104 24.14 57.46 53.58
N ASP A 105 25.17 57.24 54.39
CA ASP A 105 25.55 57.92 55.65
C ASP A 105 24.76 57.72 56.97
N ALA A 106 25.42 56.98 57.88
CA ALA A 106 25.74 57.35 59.27
C ALA A 106 24.90 56.87 60.50
N ALA A 107 25.64 56.19 61.40
CA ALA A 107 25.67 56.35 62.87
C ALA A 107 24.55 55.79 63.80
N ALA A 108 24.79 54.56 64.27
CA ALA A 108 24.80 54.10 65.68
C ALA A 108 23.80 54.66 66.73
N LYS A 109 23.14 53.73 67.46
CA LYS A 109 23.30 53.59 68.93
C LYS A 109 22.75 52.31 69.56
N ASP A 110 23.14 52.11 70.82
CA ASP A 110 22.99 50.95 71.71
C ASP A 110 21.56 50.53 72.07
N GLY A 111 21.38 49.26 72.49
CA GLY A 111 20.17 48.73 73.15
C GLY A 111 20.31 47.24 73.49
N ALA A 112 19.92 46.81 74.69
CA ALA A 112 20.12 45.45 75.20
C ALA A 112 18.90 44.93 76.00
N ALA A 113 18.96 43.66 76.44
CA ALA A 113 18.03 42.97 77.36
C ALA A 113 16.64 42.57 76.79
N GLU A 114 15.96 41.49 77.22
CA GLU A 114 16.32 40.35 78.09
C GLU A 114 15.37 39.11 77.91
N ARG A 115 15.79 37.95 78.49
CA ARG A 115 15.06 36.76 79.04
C ARG A 115 13.54 36.56 78.79
N GLY A 116 12.97 35.34 78.66
CA GLY A 116 13.51 33.96 78.69
C GLY A 116 12.57 32.92 79.34
N SER A 117 12.86 31.60 79.22
CA SER A 117 12.33 30.44 80.04
C SER A 117 10.81 30.08 79.89
N ASP A 118 10.29 28.87 80.14
CA ASP A 118 10.85 27.52 80.49
C ASP A 118 9.80 26.37 80.27
N ARG A 119 10.26 25.10 80.11
CA ARG A 119 9.69 23.78 80.61
C ARG A 119 8.17 23.40 80.47
N ALA A 120 7.70 22.12 80.53
CA ALA A 120 8.27 20.75 80.65
C ALA A 120 7.27 19.64 80.14
N ALA A 121 7.78 18.41 79.91
CA ALA A 121 7.32 17.02 80.24
C ALA A 121 5.78 16.63 80.34
N GLN A 122 5.31 15.36 80.37
CA GLN A 122 5.91 14.01 80.62
C GLN A 122 4.92 12.83 80.28
N HIS A 123 5.40 11.56 80.31
CA HIS A 123 4.63 10.27 80.44
C HIS A 123 3.74 9.77 79.26
N THR A 124 3.45 8.46 79.02
CA THR A 124 3.91 7.12 79.56
C THR A 124 3.61 6.00 78.52
N ASP A 125 4.41 4.92 78.52
CA ASP A 125 4.14 3.45 78.48
C ASP A 125 2.84 2.91 77.76
N ASP A 126 2.82 1.77 77.03
CA ASP A 126 3.21 0.39 77.41
C ASP A 126 3.36 -0.58 76.19
N GLU A 127 3.85 -1.82 76.42
CA GLU A 127 3.98 -2.96 75.45
C GLU A 127 3.20 -4.22 76.00
N PRO A 128 3.40 -5.53 75.61
CA PRO A 128 4.12 -6.21 74.51
C PRO A 128 3.30 -7.29 73.74
N SER A 129 3.93 -8.04 72.81
CA SER A 129 3.91 -9.55 72.76
C SER A 129 4.24 -10.17 71.38
N GLU A 130 5.42 -10.80 71.27
CA GLU A 130 5.73 -12.18 70.76
C GLU A 130 4.92 -12.82 69.60
N ARG A 131 5.45 -13.60 68.62
CA ARG A 131 6.75 -14.26 68.25
C ARG A 131 6.57 -14.78 66.79
N THR A 132 7.49 -15.32 65.97
CA THR A 132 8.94 -15.66 65.86
C THR A 132 9.24 -15.90 64.35
N GLY A 133 10.45 -15.96 63.79
CA GLY A 133 11.81 -15.77 64.31
C GLY A 133 12.84 -16.81 63.81
N SER A 134 13.97 -16.38 63.22
CA SER A 134 15.18 -17.17 62.79
C SER A 134 15.05 -18.07 61.53
N ARG A 135 16.11 -18.36 60.73
CA ARG A 135 17.58 -18.07 60.84
C ARG A 135 18.37 -18.16 59.49
N ARG A 136 19.32 -17.23 59.31
CA ARG A 136 20.70 -17.30 58.72
C ARG A 136 21.09 -18.24 57.53
N GLY A 137 21.90 -17.67 56.61
CA GLY A 137 22.93 -18.36 55.79
C GLY A 137 22.93 -17.91 54.31
N SER A 138 23.88 -17.22 53.66
CA SER A 138 25.30 -16.79 53.86
C SER A 138 26.30 -17.48 52.90
N LEU A 139 26.86 -16.69 51.96
CA LEU A 139 28.15 -16.85 51.25
C LEU A 139 28.42 -18.12 50.39
N ARG A 140 28.59 -17.97 49.06
CA ARG A 140 29.91 -17.73 48.38
C ARG A 140 29.86 -17.79 46.84
N THR A 141 30.83 -17.12 46.22
CA THR A 141 31.20 -17.18 44.78
C THR A 141 32.08 -18.39 44.44
N VAL A 142 32.13 -18.77 43.15
CA VAL A 142 33.33 -19.20 42.38
C VAL A 142 33.00 -19.19 40.87
N SER A 143 34.01 -19.02 40.00
CA SER A 143 33.86 -18.91 38.53
C SER A 143 34.78 -19.87 37.78
N HIS A 144 34.35 -20.42 36.64
CA HIS A 144 35.16 -20.96 35.51
C HIS A 144 34.21 -21.04 34.27
N ARG A 145 34.53 -20.70 32.99
CA ARG A 145 35.62 -21.12 32.06
C ARG A 145 35.65 -22.64 31.79
N THR A 146 35.74 -23.19 30.57
CA THR A 146 35.94 -22.66 29.19
C THR A 146 35.69 -23.78 28.16
N VAL A 147 35.43 -23.43 26.87
CA VAL A 147 35.73 -24.23 25.63
C VAL A 147 35.03 -25.61 25.51
N SER A 148 34.26 -25.94 24.47
CA SER A 148 34.68 -26.25 23.07
C SER A 148 33.43 -26.59 22.21
N GLN A 149 33.43 -26.92 20.90
CA GLN A 149 34.45 -27.03 19.84
C GLN A 149 33.80 -26.77 18.44
N ARG A 150 34.42 -27.21 17.33
CA ARG A 150 33.78 -27.48 16.02
C ARG A 150 34.17 -28.90 15.56
N THR A 151 33.25 -29.64 14.96
CA THR A 151 33.55 -30.81 14.11
C THR A 151 32.61 -30.83 12.91
N GLY A 152 33.17 -30.64 11.71
CA GLY A 152 32.51 -31.00 10.46
C GLY A 152 33.06 -32.34 9.96
N SER A 153 32.29 -33.06 9.16
CA SER A 153 32.77 -34.26 8.44
C SER A 153 31.95 -34.43 7.17
N GLY A 154 32.63 -34.44 6.02
CA GLY A 154 32.04 -34.81 4.74
C GLY A 154 32.38 -36.26 4.40
N ALA A 155 31.48 -36.92 3.67
CA ALA A 155 31.70 -38.23 3.06
C ALA A 155 31.43 -38.15 1.55
N THR A 156 32.01 -39.06 0.76
CA THR A 156 32.03 -38.96 -0.71
C THR A 156 31.67 -40.27 -1.40
N ALA A 157 30.99 -40.14 -2.56
CA ALA A 157 30.78 -41.17 -3.59
C ALA A 157 29.85 -42.35 -3.19
N PRO A 158 29.34 -43.16 -4.15
CA PRO A 158 29.58 -43.13 -5.60
C PRO A 158 28.34 -42.94 -6.49
N SER A 159 28.58 -42.86 -7.80
CA SER A 159 27.59 -42.77 -8.87
C SER A 159 27.03 -44.14 -9.29
N GLY A 160 25.73 -44.20 -9.60
CA GLY A 160 25.10 -45.33 -10.31
C GLY A 160 23.65 -45.01 -10.68
N GLY A 161 23.40 -44.63 -11.93
CA GLY A 161 22.07 -44.16 -12.38
C GLY A 161 21.42 -45.08 -13.41
N TRP A 162 20.09 -45.14 -13.37
CA TRP A 162 19.24 -45.68 -14.44
C TRP A 162 18.17 -44.63 -14.77
N ALA A 163 17.90 -44.42 -16.06
CA ALA A 163 17.03 -43.33 -16.54
C ALA A 163 15.60 -43.80 -16.85
N ALA A 164 14.63 -42.93 -16.57
CA ALA A 164 13.26 -43.04 -17.07
C ALA A 164 12.87 -41.70 -17.72
N SER A 165 12.41 -41.71 -18.97
CA SER A 165 12.49 -40.56 -19.87
C SER A 165 11.21 -39.72 -19.95
N SER A 166 11.11 -38.65 -19.16
CA SER A 166 10.09 -37.61 -19.36
C SER A 166 10.41 -36.73 -20.58
N HIS A 167 9.49 -36.69 -21.55
CA HIS A 167 9.69 -35.98 -22.82
C HIS A 167 9.28 -34.50 -22.71
N SER A 168 10.21 -33.62 -22.34
CA SER A 168 10.03 -32.17 -22.44
C SER A 168 10.08 -31.72 -23.91
N ALA A 169 8.92 -31.68 -24.57
CA ALA A 169 8.76 -31.17 -25.92
C ALA A 169 9.20 -29.69 -26.01
N THR A 170 10.42 -29.46 -26.47
CA THR A 170 11.04 -28.13 -26.52
C THR A 170 10.66 -27.43 -27.83
N THR A 171 9.46 -26.86 -27.89
CA THR A 171 8.95 -26.17 -29.07
C THR A 171 9.72 -24.85 -29.30
N THR A 172 10.76 -24.89 -30.14
CA THR A 172 11.57 -23.71 -30.48
C THR A 172 10.83 -22.75 -31.41
N THR A 173 9.89 -21.97 -30.88
CA THR A 173 9.33 -20.82 -31.58
C THR A 173 10.39 -19.74 -31.75
N ARG A 174 10.75 -19.42 -32.99
CA ARG A 174 11.58 -18.24 -33.32
C ARG A 174 10.74 -16.96 -33.21
N GLY A 175 10.33 -16.64 -31.99
CA GLY A 175 9.77 -15.32 -31.66
C GLY A 175 10.89 -14.28 -31.66
N SER A 176 10.77 -13.25 -32.49
CA SER A 176 11.67 -12.08 -32.48
C SER A 176 11.44 -11.25 -31.22
N GLY A 177 11.96 -11.72 -30.09
CA GLY A 177 11.79 -11.04 -28.81
C GLY A 177 12.39 -9.63 -28.83
N PRO A 178 11.67 -8.60 -28.33
CA PRO A 178 12.29 -7.30 -28.10
C PRO A 178 13.46 -7.47 -27.13
N SER A 179 14.58 -6.82 -27.43
CA SER A 179 15.80 -6.91 -26.62
C SER A 179 15.51 -6.51 -25.17
N ARG A 180 15.81 -7.40 -24.22
CA ARG A 180 15.80 -7.10 -22.78
C ARG A 180 16.87 -6.06 -22.45
N ALA A 181 16.58 -4.79 -22.68
CA ALA A 181 17.11 -3.74 -21.85
C ALA A 181 16.59 -3.99 -20.43
N SER A 182 17.48 -4.13 -19.44
CA SER A 182 17.09 -4.00 -18.04
C SER A 182 16.60 -2.56 -17.86
N GLY A 183 15.29 -2.39 -17.63
CA GLY A 183 14.61 -1.09 -17.62
C GLY A 183 15.07 -0.19 -16.48
N ARG A 184 16.19 0.51 -16.71
CA ARG A 184 16.51 1.79 -16.05
C ARG A 184 15.26 2.70 -16.14
N GLY A 185 14.80 3.20 -14.99
CA GLY A 185 13.57 3.99 -14.86
C GLY A 185 12.30 3.24 -14.41
N MET A 186 12.29 1.90 -14.32
CA MET A 186 11.09 1.12 -13.97
C MET A 186 11.04 0.74 -12.48
N LEU A 187 10.01 1.19 -11.76
CA LEU A 187 9.76 0.86 -10.34
C LEU A 187 8.47 0.03 -10.15
N GLY A 188 8.24 -0.47 -8.94
CA GLY A 188 7.02 -1.21 -8.59
C GLY A 188 6.96 -2.56 -9.30
N ALA A 189 7.92 -3.44 -8.98
CA ALA A 189 8.16 -4.72 -9.67
C ALA A 189 8.39 -4.59 -11.20
N GLY A 190 8.78 -3.40 -11.67
CA GLY A 190 9.01 -3.10 -13.09
C GLY A 190 7.75 -2.76 -13.88
N LEU A 191 6.65 -2.41 -13.21
CA LEU A 191 5.34 -2.16 -13.83
C LEU A 191 5.06 -0.68 -14.13
N VAL A 192 5.79 0.26 -13.53
CA VAL A 192 5.56 1.71 -13.68
C VAL A 192 6.86 2.43 -14.08
N GLU A 193 6.80 3.14 -15.21
CA GLU A 193 7.84 4.07 -15.65
C GLU A 193 7.82 5.32 -14.78
N MET A 194 8.96 5.71 -14.21
CA MET A 194 9.06 6.87 -13.33
C MET A 194 9.46 8.15 -14.07
N PRO A 195 8.90 9.32 -13.69
CA PRO A 195 9.41 10.59 -14.16
C PRO A 195 10.83 10.78 -13.66
N HIS A 196 11.81 10.91 -14.56
CA HIS A 196 13.21 11.10 -14.21
C HIS A 196 13.44 12.42 -13.47
N VAL A 197 13.80 12.34 -12.19
CA VAL A 197 14.18 13.51 -11.38
C VAL A 197 15.68 13.78 -11.59
N PRO A 198 16.09 14.85 -12.30
CA PRO A 198 17.51 15.10 -12.56
C PRO A 198 18.29 15.30 -11.26
N TYR A 199 19.53 14.80 -11.24
CA TYR A 199 20.46 15.08 -10.16
C TYR A 199 20.72 16.59 -10.08
N ARG A 200 20.42 17.19 -8.92
CA ARG A 200 20.60 18.62 -8.67
C ARG A 200 22.04 18.88 -8.25
N ASP A 201 22.67 19.93 -8.78
CA ASP A 201 24.03 20.27 -8.34
C ASP A 201 23.99 20.70 -6.85
N PRO A 202 24.87 20.16 -5.99
CA PRO A 202 24.91 20.48 -4.57
C PRO A 202 25.04 21.99 -4.31
N THR A 203 25.77 22.72 -5.15
CA THR A 203 25.98 24.17 -4.99
C THR A 203 24.75 25.00 -5.34
N GLU A 204 23.91 24.54 -6.27
CA GLU A 204 22.67 25.22 -6.66
C GLU A 204 21.59 25.16 -5.56
N VAL A 205 21.59 24.12 -4.74
CA VAL A 205 20.62 23.92 -3.65
C VAL A 205 21.05 24.58 -2.33
N VAL A 206 22.20 25.27 -2.26
CA VAL A 206 22.59 26.05 -1.08
C VAL A 206 21.73 27.31 -0.95
N LEU A 207 21.15 27.52 0.23
CA LEU A 207 20.26 28.64 0.51
C LEU A 207 21.02 29.96 0.55
N LYS A 208 20.80 30.82 -0.46
CA LYS A 208 21.35 32.18 -0.59
C LYS A 208 21.05 33.08 0.63
N ASN A 209 19.98 32.80 1.36
CA ASN A 209 19.65 33.44 2.64
C ASN A 209 19.11 32.37 3.61
N PRO A 210 19.95 31.81 4.50
CA PRO A 210 19.56 30.72 5.40
C PRO A 210 18.77 31.25 6.61
N MET A 211 17.49 31.55 6.39
CA MET A 211 16.56 32.04 7.41
C MET A 211 15.29 31.18 7.47
N VAL A 212 14.85 30.79 8.67
CA VAL A 212 13.53 30.15 8.87
C VAL A 212 12.43 31.22 8.84
N PRO A 213 11.48 31.18 7.87
CA PRO A 213 10.36 32.10 7.83
C PRO A 213 9.47 31.95 9.07
N GLU A 214 8.95 33.05 9.61
CA GLU A 214 8.21 33.02 10.88
C GLU A 214 7.06 31.99 10.92
N HIS A 215 6.30 31.87 9.82
CA HIS A 215 5.19 30.91 9.75
C HIS A 215 5.62 29.44 9.94
N ARG A 216 6.90 29.11 9.71
CA ARG A 216 7.50 27.78 9.88
C ARG A 216 8.23 27.56 11.22
N ARG A 217 8.33 28.57 12.08
CA ARG A 217 9.01 28.46 13.38
C ARG A 217 8.09 27.75 14.39
N PHE A 218 8.50 26.60 14.91
CA PHE A 218 7.72 25.86 15.91
C PHE A 218 8.63 25.29 16.99
N CYS A 219 8.11 25.13 18.21
CA CYS A 219 8.83 24.50 19.30
C CYS A 219 9.06 23.02 18.99
N SER A 220 10.31 22.56 19.05
CA SER A 220 10.67 21.16 18.82
C SER A 220 10.05 20.18 19.83
N ARG A 221 9.73 20.64 21.04
CA ARG A 221 9.18 19.80 22.12
C ARG A 221 7.64 19.75 22.17
N CYS A 222 6.95 20.85 21.89
CA CYS A 222 5.49 20.93 22.05
C CYS A 222 4.71 21.43 20.81
N GLY A 223 5.39 21.68 19.68
CA GLY A 223 4.75 22.16 18.45
C GLY A 223 4.20 23.58 18.49
N ALA A 224 4.32 24.30 19.62
CA ALA A 224 3.82 25.67 19.77
C ALA A 224 4.45 26.65 18.77
N LYS A 225 3.70 27.69 18.39
CA LYS A 225 4.21 28.81 17.57
C LYS A 225 5.18 29.66 18.41
N VAL A 226 6.47 29.63 18.07
CA VAL A 226 7.53 30.41 18.75
C VAL A 226 8.23 31.38 17.79
N GLY A 227 8.81 32.46 18.30
CA GLY A 227 9.54 33.42 17.46
C GLY A 227 8.67 34.08 16.37
N ARG A 228 7.43 34.44 16.70
CA ARG A 228 6.52 35.25 15.86
C ARG A 228 6.67 36.75 16.15
N SER A 229 6.35 37.57 15.17
CA SER A 229 6.21 39.02 15.31
C SER A 229 5.06 39.39 16.25
N THR A 230 5.31 40.31 17.18
CA THR A 230 4.32 40.81 18.14
C THR A 230 4.42 42.33 18.20
N ALA A 231 3.28 43.03 18.20
CA ALA A 231 3.20 44.49 18.31
C ALA A 231 4.14 45.27 17.35
N GLY A 232 4.29 44.78 16.11
CA GLY A 232 5.15 45.41 15.08
C GLY A 232 6.65 45.10 15.19
N ARG A 233 7.10 44.44 16.25
CA ARG A 233 8.49 43.93 16.36
C ARG A 233 8.62 42.59 15.62
N PRO A 234 9.73 42.33 14.90
CA PRO A 234 9.95 41.05 14.22
C PRO A 234 10.12 39.91 15.23
N GLY A 235 9.73 38.70 14.86
CA GLY A 235 9.85 37.53 15.72
C GLY A 235 11.29 37.14 15.98
N ARG A 236 11.65 36.92 17.26
CA ARG A 236 13.00 36.47 17.65
C ARG A 236 13.35 35.15 16.95
N THR A 237 14.59 35.05 16.47
CA THR A 237 15.15 33.81 15.86
C THR A 237 15.65 32.81 16.90
N GLU A 238 15.89 33.25 18.14
CA GLU A 238 16.32 32.42 19.26
C GLU A 238 15.57 32.83 20.54
N GLY A 239 15.50 31.94 21.52
CA GLY A 239 14.87 32.19 22.82
C GLY A 239 14.31 30.92 23.46
N PHE A 240 13.32 31.08 24.33
CA PHE A 240 12.66 29.97 25.03
C PHE A 240 11.15 29.92 24.69
N CYS A 241 10.59 28.71 24.61
CA CYS A 241 9.18 28.52 24.31
C CYS A 241 8.30 28.88 25.52
N SER A 242 7.50 29.94 25.38
CA SER A 242 6.60 30.45 26.44
C SER A 242 5.53 29.45 26.94
N GLN A 243 5.35 28.30 26.28
CA GLN A 243 4.45 27.23 26.75
C GLN A 243 5.15 26.07 27.47
N CYS A 244 6.48 25.92 27.38
CA CYS A 244 7.17 24.73 27.94
C CYS A 244 8.64 24.95 28.33
N GLY A 245 9.16 26.17 28.29
CA GLY A 245 10.55 26.50 28.64
C GLY A 245 11.63 25.99 27.67
N GLN A 246 11.27 25.23 26.62
CA GLN A 246 12.25 24.66 25.68
C GLN A 246 13.04 25.75 24.93
N ARG A 247 14.37 25.70 24.99
CA ARG A 247 15.26 26.55 24.16
C ARG A 247 14.99 26.26 22.68
N PHE A 248 14.81 27.31 21.87
CA PHE A 248 14.73 27.24 20.42
C PHE A 248 15.80 28.12 19.78
N SER A 249 16.34 27.66 18.65
CA SER A 249 17.21 28.44 17.78
C SER A 249 16.87 28.13 16.33
N PHE A 250 16.75 29.17 15.53
CA PHE A 250 16.56 29.12 14.09
C PHE A 250 17.77 29.70 13.34
N THR A 251 18.91 29.92 14.01
CA THR A 251 20.14 30.45 13.41
C THR A 251 21.04 29.31 12.91
N PRO A 252 21.73 29.48 11.76
CA PRO A 252 22.81 28.59 11.38
C PRO A 252 23.90 28.55 12.45
N LYS A 253 24.35 27.35 12.82
CA LYS A 253 25.46 27.10 13.76
C LYS A 253 26.78 26.77 13.06
N LEU A 254 26.72 26.48 11.75
CA LEU A 254 27.87 26.36 10.87
C LEU A 254 27.78 27.39 9.74
N PHE A 255 28.93 27.93 9.33
CA PHE A 255 29.03 29.01 8.35
C PHE A 255 29.86 28.62 7.11
N PRO A 256 29.62 29.23 5.92
CA PRO A 256 30.42 28.97 4.73
C PRO A 256 31.92 29.21 4.97
N GLY A 257 32.76 28.30 4.49
CA GLY A 257 34.22 28.31 4.69
C GLY A 257 34.70 27.73 6.04
N GLN A 258 33.78 27.37 6.95
CA GLN A 258 34.15 26.77 8.24
C GLN A 258 34.57 25.30 8.06
N LEU A 259 35.72 24.92 8.61
CA LEU A 259 36.27 23.56 8.51
C LEU A 259 35.90 22.73 9.75
N VAL A 260 34.84 21.95 9.65
CA VAL A 260 34.36 21.06 10.72
C VAL A 260 35.29 19.85 10.88
N HIS A 261 35.70 19.59 12.13
CA HIS A 261 36.59 18.47 12.49
C HIS A 261 37.92 18.42 11.68
N GLY A 262 38.38 19.56 11.15
CA GLY A 262 39.56 19.61 10.28
C GLY A 262 39.40 18.93 8.90
N GLN A 263 38.20 18.45 8.57
CA GLN A 263 37.95 17.59 7.39
C GLN A 263 36.83 18.13 6.48
N TYR A 264 35.76 18.68 7.04
CA TYR A 264 34.55 19.01 6.28
C TYR A 264 34.40 20.53 6.10
N GLU A 265 34.73 21.03 4.92
CA GLU A 265 34.56 22.44 4.56
C GLU A 265 33.08 22.72 4.27
N VAL A 266 32.43 23.51 5.12
CA VAL A 266 31.01 23.87 4.99
C VAL A 266 30.82 24.89 3.86
N LEU A 267 29.83 24.67 2.98
CA LEU A 267 29.45 25.64 1.94
C LEU A 267 28.21 26.46 2.31
N GLY A 268 27.35 25.96 3.18
CA GLY A 268 26.14 26.66 3.64
C GLY A 268 24.99 25.72 3.95
N CYS A 269 23.82 26.28 4.26
CA CYS A 269 22.62 25.52 4.62
C CYS A 269 21.87 25.03 3.37
N LEU A 270 21.34 23.81 3.44
CA LEU A 270 20.43 23.21 2.45
C LEU A 270 18.96 23.35 2.88
N ALA A 271 18.67 23.05 4.16
CA ALA A 271 17.32 23.00 4.70
C ALA A 271 17.31 23.17 6.23
N HIS A 272 16.13 23.42 6.81
CA HIS A 272 15.90 23.40 8.25
C HIS A 272 14.80 22.40 8.59
N GLY A 273 15.10 21.44 9.47
CA GLY A 273 14.19 20.39 9.95
C GLY A 273 13.86 20.50 11.44
N GLY A 274 13.30 19.43 12.03
CA GLY A 274 12.99 19.38 13.47
C GLY A 274 14.23 19.35 14.38
N LEU A 275 15.37 18.93 13.83
CA LEU A 275 16.68 18.87 14.49
C LEU A 275 17.59 20.07 14.11
N GLY A 276 16.99 21.18 13.65
CA GLY A 276 17.70 22.38 13.23
C GLY A 276 18.17 22.35 11.77
N TRP A 277 19.25 23.07 11.49
CA TRP A 277 19.79 23.24 10.14
C TRP A 277 20.56 22.00 9.62
N ILE A 278 20.44 21.80 8.32
CA ILE A 278 21.13 20.79 7.52
C ILE A 278 22.07 21.53 6.56
N TYR A 279 23.34 21.14 6.51
CA TYR A 279 24.41 21.87 5.81
C TYR A 279 25.05 21.02 4.72
N LEU A 280 25.49 21.66 3.63
CA LEU A 280 26.39 21.05 2.65
C LEU A 280 27.84 21.27 3.06
N ALA A 281 28.68 20.26 2.88
CA ALA A 281 30.13 20.38 2.99
C ALA A 281 30.87 19.56 1.93
N ARG A 282 32.16 19.85 1.75
CA ARG A 282 33.14 19.00 1.05
C ARG A 282 33.99 18.24 2.05
N ASP A 283 34.07 16.93 1.87
CA ASP A 283 34.99 16.07 2.61
C ASP A 283 36.39 16.16 1.98
N ARG A 284 37.23 17.02 2.56
CA ARG A 284 38.59 17.32 2.08
C ARG A 284 39.55 16.13 2.15
N ALA A 285 39.23 15.09 2.93
CA ALA A 285 40.04 13.88 3.02
C ALA A 285 39.68 12.83 1.95
N VAL A 286 38.51 12.95 1.31
CA VAL A 286 38.00 11.96 0.34
C VAL A 286 37.63 12.64 -0.98
N ALA A 287 38.66 13.15 -1.67
CA ALA A 287 38.58 13.71 -3.03
C ALA A 287 37.51 14.81 -3.21
N ASP A 288 37.36 15.70 -2.23
CA ASP A 288 36.41 16.81 -2.21
C ASP A 288 34.94 16.40 -2.41
N ARG A 289 34.58 15.14 -2.10
CA ARG A 289 33.21 14.63 -2.27
C ARG A 289 32.19 15.42 -1.46
N TRP A 290 30.98 15.50 -2.00
CA TRP A 290 29.85 16.18 -1.38
C TRP A 290 29.25 15.36 -0.24
N VAL A 291 29.13 15.97 0.92
CA VAL A 291 28.52 15.38 2.11
C VAL A 291 27.54 16.36 2.77
N VAL A 292 26.61 15.81 3.54
CA VAL A 292 25.65 16.58 4.34
C VAL A 292 25.98 16.43 5.81
N LEU A 293 25.99 17.55 6.52
CA LEU A 293 26.09 17.61 7.98
C LEU A 293 24.72 17.93 8.56
N LYS A 294 24.31 17.18 9.58
CA LYS A 294 23.08 17.40 10.34
C LYS A 294 23.40 17.39 11.83
N GLY A 295 22.91 18.38 12.56
CA GLY A 295 23.08 18.46 14.01
C GLY A 295 22.38 17.29 14.73
N LEU A 296 23.03 16.75 15.74
CA LEU A 296 22.44 15.84 16.72
C LEU A 296 21.95 16.66 17.92
N LEU A 297 20.99 16.12 18.69
CA LEU A 297 20.30 16.88 19.74
C LEU A 297 21.26 17.47 20.77
N ASP A 298 21.12 18.76 21.01
CA ASP A 298 21.80 19.56 22.01
C ASP A 298 21.49 19.03 23.43
N THR A 299 22.45 18.29 24.02
CA THR A 299 22.35 17.69 25.35
C THR A 299 22.89 18.59 26.47
N GLY A 300 23.58 19.68 26.14
CA GLY A 300 24.23 20.58 27.11
C GLY A 300 25.41 19.98 27.90
N ASP A 301 25.75 18.71 27.68
CA ASP A 301 26.83 17.96 28.32
C ASP A 301 27.63 17.18 27.26
N SER A 302 28.96 17.32 27.29
CA SER A 302 29.89 16.67 26.37
C SER A 302 29.94 15.16 26.54
N ASP A 303 29.76 14.66 27.76
CA ASP A 303 29.92 13.25 28.07
C ASP A 303 28.63 12.49 27.69
N ALA A 304 27.46 13.06 27.99
CA ALA A 304 26.19 12.63 27.44
C ALA A 304 26.18 12.67 25.89
N MET A 305 26.80 13.68 25.27
CA MET A 305 26.88 13.73 23.80
C MET A 305 27.84 12.68 23.23
N ALA A 306 28.95 12.39 23.90
CA ALA A 306 29.86 11.31 23.52
C ALA A 306 29.19 9.93 23.61
N ALA A 307 28.37 9.68 24.63
CA ALA A 307 27.55 8.48 24.74
C ALA A 307 26.54 8.38 23.58
N ALA A 308 25.73 9.43 23.36
CA ALA A 308 24.72 9.48 22.30
C ALA A 308 25.27 9.43 20.86
N LEU A 309 26.57 9.70 20.67
CA LEU A 309 27.32 9.46 19.43
C LEU A 309 27.73 7.99 19.32
N ALA A 310 28.33 7.43 20.37
CA ALA A 310 28.77 6.03 20.41
C ALA A 310 27.60 5.04 20.23
N GLU A 311 26.47 5.32 20.88
CA GLU A 311 25.20 4.59 20.73
C GLU A 311 24.70 4.57 19.27
N ARG A 312 25.01 5.61 18.47
CA ARG A 312 24.60 5.71 17.06
C ARG A 312 25.64 5.16 16.07
N HIS A 313 26.81 4.71 16.51
CA HIS A 313 27.86 4.20 15.62
C HIS A 313 27.44 2.96 14.81
N PHE A 314 26.38 2.22 15.20
CA PHE A 314 25.85 1.12 14.37
C PHE A 314 25.31 1.60 13.01
N LEU A 315 24.84 2.85 12.92
CA LEU A 315 24.33 3.44 11.67
C LEU A 315 25.40 3.55 10.57
N ALA A 316 26.69 3.63 10.95
CA ALA A 316 27.80 3.61 9.99
C ALA A 316 28.02 2.21 9.34
N LYS A 317 27.37 1.15 9.86
CA LYS A 317 27.39 -0.21 9.29
C LYS A 317 26.18 -0.49 8.38
N VAL A 318 25.24 0.46 8.25
CA VAL A 318 24.03 0.31 7.43
C VAL A 318 24.39 0.54 5.96
N GLU A 319 24.63 -0.54 5.21
CA GLU A 319 24.96 -0.49 3.79
C GLU A 319 23.83 -1.08 2.92
N HIS A 320 23.03 -0.21 2.32
CA HIS A 320 21.98 -0.60 1.36
C HIS A 320 21.82 0.51 0.29
N PRO A 321 21.66 0.19 -1.02
CA PRO A 321 21.64 1.21 -2.08
C PRO A 321 20.53 2.25 -1.90
N ASN A 322 19.33 1.82 -1.45
CA ASN A 322 18.19 2.69 -1.20
C ASN A 322 18.15 3.32 0.22
N ILE A 323 19.28 3.35 0.93
CA ILE A 323 19.45 4.09 2.18
C ILE A 323 20.56 5.12 1.98
N VAL A 324 20.49 6.26 2.68
CA VAL A 324 21.57 7.25 2.73
C VAL A 324 22.77 6.66 3.47
N LYS A 325 23.96 6.70 2.87
CA LYS A 325 25.16 6.18 3.55
C LYS A 325 25.64 7.17 4.61
N ILE A 326 25.67 6.76 5.87
CA ILE A 326 26.38 7.48 6.93
C ILE A 326 27.90 7.32 6.70
N HIS A 327 28.64 8.40 6.87
CA HIS A 327 30.08 8.45 6.61
C HIS A 327 30.91 8.62 7.88
N ASN A 328 30.45 9.47 8.80
CA ASN A 328 31.16 9.71 10.05
C ASN A 328 30.23 10.35 11.10
N PHE A 329 30.68 10.35 12.35
CA PHE A 329 30.12 11.08 13.48
C PHE A 329 31.20 12.00 14.03
N VAL A 330 30.96 13.31 14.08
CA VAL A 330 31.99 14.30 14.45
C VAL A 330 31.47 15.28 15.49
N GLN A 331 32.38 15.79 16.32
CA GLN A 331 32.14 16.91 17.21
C GLN A 331 32.82 18.18 16.67
N HIS A 332 32.20 19.32 16.89
CA HIS A 332 32.71 20.63 16.50
C HIS A 332 32.26 21.69 17.50
N ARG A 333 33.11 22.68 17.79
CA ARG A 333 32.76 23.76 18.73
C ARG A 333 31.87 24.80 18.05
N ASP A 334 30.78 25.14 18.71
CA ASP A 334 29.87 26.19 18.25
C ASP A 334 30.38 27.60 18.61
N GLN A 335 29.55 28.61 18.34
CA GLN A 335 29.86 30.03 18.61
C GLN A 335 29.99 30.38 20.11
N HIS A 336 29.45 29.56 21.02
CA HIS A 336 29.55 29.72 22.47
C HIS A 336 30.74 28.92 23.05
N GLY A 337 31.31 28.01 22.25
CA GLY A 337 32.46 27.18 22.60
C GLY A 337 32.11 25.75 23.00
N ASP A 338 30.82 25.42 23.00
CA ASP A 338 30.26 24.12 23.36
C ASP A 338 30.49 23.09 22.24
N ASN A 339 30.77 21.83 22.61
CA ASN A 339 30.93 20.76 21.64
C ASN A 339 29.57 20.30 21.12
N VAL A 340 29.27 20.56 19.85
CA VAL A 340 28.07 20.09 19.16
C VAL A 340 28.42 18.91 18.24
N GLY A 341 27.65 17.83 18.35
CA GLY A 341 27.75 16.63 17.53
C GLY A 341 26.99 16.75 16.21
N TYR A 342 27.61 16.26 15.13
CA TYR A 342 27.05 16.22 13.79
C TYR A 342 27.17 14.81 13.21
N ILE A 343 26.10 14.33 12.57
CA ILE A 343 26.17 13.17 11.69
C ILE A 343 26.56 13.65 10.28
N VAL A 344 27.54 12.97 9.67
CA VAL A 344 28.03 13.22 8.31
C VAL A 344 27.50 12.10 7.41
N MET A 345 26.82 12.45 6.33
CA MET A 345 26.14 11.50 5.45
C MET A 345 26.25 11.88 3.96
N GLU A 346 25.95 10.93 3.10
CA GLU A 346 25.85 11.09 1.64
C GLU A 346 24.91 12.25 1.23
N TYR A 347 25.35 13.09 0.29
CA TYR A 347 24.46 14.06 -0.35
C TYR A 347 23.57 13.38 -1.40
N VAL A 348 22.26 13.38 -1.17
CA VAL A 348 21.26 12.83 -2.09
C VAL A 348 20.63 13.96 -2.92
N GLY A 349 21.21 14.22 -4.09
CA GLY A 349 20.77 15.26 -5.02
C GLY A 349 19.47 14.92 -5.76
N GLY A 350 18.35 14.99 -5.05
CA GLY A 350 17.03 14.62 -5.58
C GLY A 350 15.89 15.50 -5.07
N GLN A 351 14.68 14.94 -5.06
CA GLN A 351 13.45 15.59 -4.59
C GLN A 351 12.70 14.67 -3.62
N SER A 352 12.19 15.20 -2.50
CA SER A 352 11.38 14.40 -1.56
C SER A 352 10.00 14.12 -2.15
N LEU A 353 9.41 12.96 -1.83
CA LEU A 353 8.06 12.61 -2.28
C LEU A 353 7.03 13.66 -1.81
N LYS A 354 7.25 14.25 -0.63
CA LYS A 354 6.47 15.39 -0.13
C LYS A 354 6.61 16.65 -0.99
N ASP A 355 7.79 16.97 -1.51
CA ASP A 355 7.97 18.10 -2.42
C ASP A 355 7.30 17.85 -3.78
N MET A 356 7.32 16.61 -4.28
CA MET A 356 6.54 16.24 -5.47
C MET A 356 5.04 16.45 -5.26
N ILE A 357 4.51 16.11 -4.08
CA ILE A 357 3.11 16.38 -3.70
C ILE A 357 2.84 17.90 -3.59
N LYS A 358 3.75 18.68 -3.00
CA LYS A 358 3.62 20.16 -2.94
C LYS A 358 3.58 20.78 -4.34
N GLU A 359 4.45 20.34 -5.25
CA GLU A 359 4.53 20.84 -6.62
C GLU A 359 3.28 20.47 -7.43
N ARG A 360 2.77 19.24 -7.29
CA ARG A 360 1.45 18.87 -7.83
C ARG A 360 0.33 19.76 -7.28
N ARG A 361 0.30 20.00 -5.96
CA ARG A 361 -0.72 20.88 -5.33
C ARG A 361 -0.63 22.33 -5.79
N ALA A 362 0.58 22.84 -6.02
CA ALA A 362 0.80 24.18 -6.55
C ALA A 362 0.39 24.31 -8.04
N LYS A 363 0.51 23.24 -8.81
CA LYS A 363 0.22 23.21 -10.26
C LYS A 363 -1.23 22.87 -10.61
N TYR A 364 -1.88 22.00 -9.84
CA TYR A 364 -3.16 21.39 -10.18
C TYR A 364 -4.27 21.63 -9.14
N GLY A 365 -3.94 21.95 -7.87
CA GLY A 365 -4.91 22.33 -6.84
C GLY A 365 -4.63 21.73 -5.45
N PRO A 366 -5.13 22.32 -4.36
CA PRO A 366 -4.72 21.99 -2.98
C PRO A 366 -5.04 20.55 -2.54
N ASN A 367 -6.00 19.89 -3.19
CA ASN A 367 -6.44 18.52 -2.89
C ASN A 367 -5.60 17.44 -3.61
N GLU A 368 -4.69 17.83 -4.50
CA GLU A 368 -3.93 16.92 -5.34
C GLU A 368 -2.97 16.01 -4.56
N CYS A 369 -2.81 14.80 -5.04
CA CYS A 369 -1.96 13.75 -4.47
C CYS A 369 -1.10 13.15 -5.60
N LEU A 370 -0.29 12.13 -5.32
CA LEU A 370 0.36 11.37 -6.39
C LEU A 370 -0.68 10.51 -7.14
N PRO A 371 -0.47 10.17 -8.43
CA PRO A 371 -1.18 9.09 -9.09
C PRO A 371 -1.05 7.80 -8.28
N LEU A 372 -2.12 7.01 -8.18
CA LEU A 372 -2.16 5.83 -7.30
C LEU A 372 -1.05 4.83 -7.65
N GLU A 373 -0.84 4.56 -8.93
CA GLU A 373 0.24 3.68 -9.41
C GLU A 373 1.64 4.17 -9.03
N GLN A 374 1.84 5.50 -8.96
CA GLN A 374 3.11 6.11 -8.59
C GLN A 374 3.33 6.06 -7.07
N ALA A 375 2.30 6.34 -6.27
CA ALA A 375 2.33 6.18 -4.81
C ALA A 375 2.59 4.73 -4.39
N ILE A 376 1.92 3.78 -5.06
CA ILE A 376 2.11 2.34 -4.85
C ILE A 376 3.52 1.92 -5.25
N ALA A 377 4.00 2.30 -6.45
CA ALA A 377 5.35 1.96 -6.91
C ALA A 377 6.43 2.45 -5.93
N TYR A 378 6.35 3.71 -5.48
CA TYR A 378 7.30 4.23 -4.48
C TYR A 378 7.25 3.47 -3.14
N THR A 379 6.07 2.99 -2.75
CA THR A 379 5.90 2.24 -1.50
C THR A 379 6.51 0.83 -1.58
N ILE A 380 6.31 0.12 -2.70
CA ILE A 380 6.96 -1.19 -2.97
C ILE A 380 8.49 -1.06 -2.90
N GLU A 381 9.04 0.02 -3.48
CA GLU A 381 10.49 0.25 -3.52
C GLU A 381 11.08 0.65 -2.16
N THR A 382 10.30 1.31 -1.29
CA THR A 382 10.73 1.66 0.08
C THR A 382 10.57 0.53 1.08
N LEU A 383 9.72 -0.46 0.81
CA LEU A 383 9.61 -1.67 1.63
C LEU A 383 10.89 -2.53 1.58
N ARG A 384 11.67 -2.51 0.50
CA ARG A 384 12.95 -3.23 0.38
C ARG A 384 14.01 -2.77 1.40
N PRO A 385 14.41 -1.48 1.50
CA PRO A 385 15.33 -1.01 2.53
C PRO A 385 14.79 -1.17 3.96
N LEU A 386 13.47 -1.10 4.18
CA LEU A 386 12.88 -1.38 5.50
C LEU A 386 13.05 -2.86 5.89
N GLY A 387 12.73 -3.80 5.00
CA GLY A 387 12.94 -5.23 5.23
C GLY A 387 14.42 -5.58 5.48
N TYR A 388 15.35 -4.87 4.83
CA TYR A 388 16.78 -4.97 5.15
C TYR A 388 17.07 -4.53 6.60
N LEU A 389 16.59 -3.36 7.05
CA LEU A 389 16.77 -2.91 8.43
C LEU A 389 16.17 -3.90 9.45
N HIS A 390 14.95 -4.38 9.19
CA HIS A 390 14.28 -5.38 10.03
C HIS A 390 15.10 -6.67 10.13
N SER A 391 15.71 -7.13 9.02
CA SER A 391 16.55 -8.34 8.99
C SER A 391 17.85 -8.24 9.80
N ILE A 392 18.30 -7.03 10.16
CA ILE A 392 19.47 -6.77 11.00
C ILE A 392 19.10 -6.23 12.40
N GLY A 393 17.83 -6.37 12.80
CA GLY A 393 17.35 -5.98 14.14
C GLY A 393 17.21 -4.47 14.35
N LEU A 394 17.02 -3.69 13.27
CA LEU A 394 16.83 -2.24 13.32
C LEU A 394 15.42 -1.83 12.88
N LEU A 395 14.88 -0.79 13.51
CA LEU A 395 13.58 -0.17 13.19
C LEU A 395 13.78 1.25 12.68
N PHE A 396 12.90 1.73 11.79
CA PHE A 396 13.03 3.04 11.14
C PHE A 396 12.33 4.18 11.91
N CYS A 397 11.19 3.88 12.53
CA CYS A 397 10.39 4.71 13.46
C CYS A 397 9.79 6.03 12.92
N ASP A 398 10.37 6.66 11.90
CA ASP A 398 9.90 7.94 11.34
C ASP A 398 9.65 7.85 9.82
N PHE A 399 8.98 6.78 9.36
CA PHE A 399 8.68 6.61 7.94
C PHE A 399 7.57 7.59 7.49
N LYS A 400 7.90 8.47 6.53
CA LYS A 400 6.99 9.49 5.98
C LYS A 400 7.51 10.05 4.64
N PRO A 401 6.67 10.69 3.80
CA PRO A 401 7.08 11.26 2.51
C PRO A 401 8.12 12.40 2.56
N ASP A 402 8.44 12.98 3.73
CA ASP A 402 9.61 13.86 3.91
C ASP A 402 10.93 13.09 3.77
N ASN A 403 10.98 11.86 4.28
CA ASN A 403 12.21 11.11 4.53
C ASN A 403 12.60 10.17 3.37
N VAL A 404 11.84 10.22 2.27
CA VAL A 404 12.06 9.47 1.02
C VAL A 404 12.36 10.46 -0.11
N ILE A 405 13.53 10.33 -0.72
CA ILE A 405 13.94 11.14 -1.89
C ILE A 405 14.03 10.26 -3.14
N GLN A 406 13.46 10.72 -4.25
CA GLN A 406 13.80 10.22 -5.58
C GLN A 406 14.99 11.03 -6.13
N THR A 407 16.03 10.35 -6.62
CA THR A 407 17.10 10.94 -7.44
C THR A 407 17.33 10.05 -8.66
N GLN A 408 17.33 10.65 -9.85
CA GLN A 408 17.27 9.95 -11.14
C GLN A 408 16.09 8.94 -11.17
N GLU A 409 16.42 7.66 -11.06
CA GLU A 409 15.52 6.50 -11.13
C GLU A 409 15.43 5.75 -9.79
N GLN A 410 16.15 6.20 -8.76
CA GLN A 410 16.28 5.51 -7.48
C GLN A 410 15.58 6.25 -6.36
N LEU A 411 15.02 5.50 -5.40
CA LEU A 411 14.62 6.04 -4.10
C LEU A 411 15.73 5.84 -3.06
N LYS A 412 15.88 6.80 -2.14
CA LYS A 412 16.70 6.68 -0.93
C LYS A 412 15.93 7.14 0.30
N LEU A 413 16.04 6.38 1.39
CA LEU A 413 15.65 6.80 2.74
C LEU A 413 16.75 7.69 3.32
N ILE A 414 16.40 8.90 3.78
CA ILE A 414 17.40 9.95 4.08
C ILE A 414 17.49 10.43 5.53
N ASP A 415 16.60 9.99 6.43
CA ASP A 415 16.67 10.36 7.85
C ASP A 415 16.78 9.12 8.74
N LEU A 416 17.98 8.85 9.23
CA LEU A 416 18.24 7.76 10.18
C LEU A 416 18.26 8.26 11.65
N GLY A 417 17.84 9.49 11.93
CA GLY A 417 17.93 10.10 13.26
C GLY A 417 17.07 9.41 14.33
N ALA A 418 15.98 8.75 13.91
CA ALA A 418 15.06 7.98 14.75
C ALA A 418 15.32 6.46 14.70
N VAL A 419 16.26 5.99 13.86
CA VAL A 419 16.57 4.55 13.73
C VAL A 419 17.20 4.04 15.02
N ARG A 420 16.71 2.89 15.49
CA ARG A 420 17.12 2.24 16.75
C ARG A 420 17.15 0.73 16.60
N HIS A 421 17.74 0.06 17.60
CA HIS A 421 17.65 -1.39 17.75
C HIS A 421 16.24 -1.82 18.19
N ALA A 422 15.80 -3.00 17.76
CA ALA A 422 14.48 -3.53 18.08
C ALA A 422 14.34 -4.05 19.53
N ASP A 423 15.46 -4.26 20.22
CA ASP A 423 15.59 -4.64 21.63
C ASP A 423 16.00 -3.47 22.55
N ASP A 424 15.98 -2.23 22.04
CA ASP A 424 16.19 -1.01 22.83
C ASP A 424 14.87 -0.51 23.40
N ASP A 425 14.60 -0.83 24.67
CA ASP A 425 13.48 -0.27 25.47
C ASP A 425 13.80 1.10 26.09
N SER A 426 15.04 1.58 25.97
CA SER A 426 15.60 2.66 26.80
C SER A 426 15.64 4.04 26.13
N SER A 427 15.92 4.10 24.82
CA SER A 427 16.00 5.38 24.10
C SER A 427 14.63 6.03 23.97
N ALA A 428 14.58 7.36 24.08
CA ALA A 428 13.39 8.14 23.77
C ALA A 428 12.84 7.80 22.37
N VAL A 429 11.54 7.52 22.27
CA VAL A 429 10.90 7.17 21.00
C VAL A 429 10.45 8.45 20.29
N PHE A 430 10.86 8.59 19.03
CA PHE A 430 10.51 9.74 18.17
C PHE A 430 9.61 9.27 17.02
N GLY A 431 8.58 10.05 16.71
CA GLY A 431 7.68 9.79 15.59
C GLY A 431 6.91 11.06 15.17
N THR A 432 6.26 10.99 14.02
CA THR A 432 5.50 12.12 13.46
C THR A 432 3.99 11.89 13.58
N ILE A 433 3.29 12.84 14.21
CA ILE A 433 1.82 12.81 14.39
C ILE A 433 1.11 12.64 13.04
N GLY A 434 0.25 11.62 12.97
CA GLY A 434 -0.49 11.21 11.76
C GLY A 434 0.19 10.11 10.93
N TYR A 435 1.42 9.72 11.27
CA TYR A 435 2.14 8.57 10.68
C TYR A 435 2.54 7.51 11.71
N GLN A 436 2.97 7.93 12.90
CA GLN A 436 3.34 7.05 14.01
C GLN A 436 2.16 6.16 14.42
N ALA A 437 2.42 4.88 14.71
CA ALA A 437 1.40 3.93 15.14
C ALA A 437 0.99 4.16 16.61
N PRO A 438 -0.29 4.00 16.96
CA PRO A 438 -0.83 4.42 18.25
C PRO A 438 -0.28 3.62 19.44
N GLU A 439 0.11 2.37 19.25
CA GLU A 439 0.71 1.52 20.28
C GLU A 439 2.14 1.94 20.64
N VAL A 440 2.81 2.77 19.84
CA VAL A 440 4.23 3.12 20.06
C VAL A 440 4.43 3.93 21.35
N GLU A 441 3.38 4.62 21.82
CA GLU A 441 3.38 5.32 23.11
C GLU A 441 3.23 4.37 24.33
N THR A 442 2.86 3.09 24.14
CA THR A 442 2.52 2.14 25.23
C THR A 442 3.24 0.79 25.19
N ALA A 443 3.49 0.25 23.99
CA ALA A 443 4.16 -1.03 23.73
C ALA A 443 5.54 -0.86 23.04
N GLY A 444 5.93 0.38 22.74
CA GLY A 444 7.18 0.69 22.05
C GLY A 444 7.14 0.48 20.53
N PRO A 445 8.24 0.82 19.83
CA PRO A 445 8.36 0.67 18.39
C PRO A 445 8.61 -0.80 18.01
N SER A 446 8.02 -1.23 16.89
CA SER A 446 8.12 -2.59 16.35
C SER A 446 8.10 -2.60 14.81
N VAL A 447 8.38 -3.76 14.19
CA VAL A 447 8.19 -3.98 12.74
C VAL A 447 6.76 -3.64 12.31
N ALA A 448 5.76 -4.03 13.10
CA ALA A 448 4.36 -3.71 12.84
C ALA A 448 4.06 -2.20 12.92
N SER A 449 4.81 -1.43 13.73
CA SER A 449 4.70 0.03 13.80
C SER A 449 5.33 0.75 12.60
N ASP A 450 6.45 0.23 12.06
CA ASP A 450 7.03 0.73 10.80
C ASP A 450 6.07 0.49 9.64
N LEU A 451 5.47 -0.70 9.54
CA LEU A 451 4.54 -1.05 8.47
C LEU A 451 3.22 -0.26 8.55
N TYR A 452 2.77 0.11 9.76
CA TYR A 452 1.71 1.10 9.96
C TYR A 452 2.11 2.46 9.39
N ALA A 453 3.31 2.97 9.70
CA ALA A 453 3.79 4.25 9.17
C ALA A 453 3.93 4.23 7.63
N VAL A 454 4.28 3.09 7.03
CA VAL A 454 4.22 2.87 5.57
C VAL A 454 2.79 2.96 5.05
N GLY A 455 1.82 2.26 5.67
CA GLY A 455 0.40 2.33 5.29
C GLY A 455 -0.18 3.74 5.38
N ARG A 456 0.10 4.46 6.48
CA ARG A 456 -0.26 5.87 6.65
C ARG A 456 0.35 6.76 5.56
N SER A 457 1.62 6.53 5.23
CA SER A 457 2.31 7.27 4.17
C SER A 457 1.68 7.02 2.80
N LEU A 458 1.38 5.77 2.45
CA LEU A 458 0.71 5.40 1.21
C LEU A 458 -0.67 6.08 1.10
N ALA A 459 -1.47 6.09 2.17
CA ALA A 459 -2.74 6.82 2.19
C ALA A 459 -2.54 8.33 1.93
N VAL A 460 -1.62 8.99 2.65
CA VAL A 460 -1.33 10.43 2.52
C VAL A 460 -0.73 10.81 1.15
N MET A 461 -0.06 9.86 0.48
CA MET A 461 0.43 10.03 -0.89
C MET A 461 -0.67 9.86 -1.94
N SER A 462 -1.75 9.12 -1.67
CA SER A 462 -2.77 8.72 -2.66
C SER A 462 -4.06 9.54 -2.64
N PHE A 463 -4.53 10.05 -1.50
CA PHE A 463 -5.76 10.84 -1.43
C PHE A 463 -5.75 11.92 -0.33
N PRO A 464 -6.54 13.01 -0.48
CA PRO A 464 -6.56 14.10 0.48
C PRO A 464 -7.47 13.80 1.69
N PHE A 465 -6.90 13.83 2.90
CA PHE A 465 -7.65 13.75 4.16
C PHE A 465 -6.90 14.46 5.30
N ASP A 466 -7.61 14.84 6.38
CA ASP A 466 -7.02 15.44 7.59
C ASP A 466 -6.38 14.37 8.50
N PHE A 467 -5.26 13.82 8.01
CA PHE A 467 -4.49 12.75 8.64
C PHE A 467 -3.80 13.15 9.96
N GLN A 468 -3.83 14.43 10.35
CA GLN A 468 -3.15 14.93 11.56
C GLN A 468 -4.10 15.27 12.72
N LYS A 469 -5.41 15.46 12.46
CA LYS A 469 -6.39 15.76 13.51
C LYS A 469 -7.60 14.83 13.42
N ARG A 470 -8.51 15.05 12.46
CA ARG A 470 -9.76 14.27 12.35
C ARG A 470 -9.50 12.77 12.18
N TYR A 471 -8.50 12.42 11.39
CA TYR A 471 -8.12 11.05 11.04
C TYR A 471 -6.70 10.74 11.53
N ARG A 472 -6.37 11.13 12.77
CA ARG A 472 -5.01 10.99 13.36
C ARG A 472 -4.52 9.53 13.31
N ASP A 473 -5.30 8.60 13.85
CA ASP A 473 -4.87 7.21 14.08
C ASP A 473 -5.70 6.17 13.27
N HIS A 474 -6.65 6.65 12.45
CA HIS A 474 -7.54 5.83 11.61
C HIS A 474 -7.72 6.47 10.21
N LEU A 475 -8.33 5.74 9.28
CA LEU A 475 -8.61 6.20 7.90
C LEU A 475 -10.08 6.62 7.73
N PRO A 476 -10.42 7.42 6.70
CA PRO A 476 -11.80 7.64 6.30
C PRO A 476 -12.58 6.35 5.98
N ALA A 477 -13.91 6.44 5.97
CA ALA A 477 -14.74 5.32 5.53
C ALA A 477 -14.68 5.16 4.00
N GLN A 478 -14.85 3.92 3.51
CA GLN A 478 -14.65 3.57 2.11
C GLN A 478 -15.51 4.42 1.16
N GLN A 479 -16.77 4.69 1.53
CA GLN A 479 -17.69 5.50 0.72
C GLN A 479 -17.40 7.02 0.75
N ASP A 480 -16.57 7.50 1.68
CA ASP A 480 -16.22 8.92 1.79
C ASP A 480 -15.07 9.31 0.83
N VAL A 481 -14.37 8.32 0.24
CA VAL A 481 -13.20 8.51 -0.62
C VAL A 481 -13.37 7.66 -1.90
N PRO A 482 -13.67 8.27 -3.06
CA PRO A 482 -13.96 7.52 -4.30
C PRO A 482 -12.89 6.49 -4.68
N LEU A 483 -11.61 6.80 -4.45
CA LEU A 483 -10.48 5.90 -4.72
C LEU A 483 -10.54 4.59 -3.92
N LEU A 484 -11.08 4.62 -2.69
CA LEU A 484 -11.23 3.45 -1.83
C LEU A 484 -12.49 2.63 -2.18
N ALA A 485 -13.52 3.29 -2.72
CA ALA A 485 -14.72 2.64 -3.25
C ALA A 485 -14.49 1.99 -4.63
N GLU A 486 -13.57 2.52 -5.44
CA GLU A 486 -13.14 1.93 -6.72
C GLU A 486 -12.25 0.70 -6.51
N PHE A 487 -11.20 0.85 -5.69
CA PHE A 487 -10.17 -0.17 -5.45
C PHE A 487 -10.29 -0.80 -4.05
N ASP A 488 -11.26 -1.72 -3.88
CA ASP A 488 -11.50 -2.42 -2.61
C ASP A 488 -10.23 -3.15 -2.09
N SER A 489 -9.42 -3.72 -2.99
CA SER A 489 -8.10 -4.31 -2.67
C SER A 489 -7.12 -3.30 -2.05
N PHE A 490 -7.14 -2.04 -2.50
CA PHE A 490 -6.28 -0.98 -1.97
C PHE A 490 -6.80 -0.46 -0.62
N ASP A 491 -8.13 -0.35 -0.46
CA ASP A 491 -8.77 -0.03 0.82
C ASP A 491 -8.45 -1.08 1.89
N ARG A 492 -8.58 -2.37 1.56
CA ARG A 492 -8.21 -3.49 2.47
C ARG A 492 -6.73 -3.49 2.81
N LEU A 493 -5.84 -3.31 1.82
CA LEU A 493 -4.40 -3.23 2.07
C LEU A 493 -4.04 -2.09 3.03
N LEU A 494 -4.64 -0.91 2.84
CA LEU A 494 -4.47 0.21 3.76
C LEU A 494 -5.03 -0.11 5.15
N ARG A 495 -6.23 -0.70 5.25
CA ARG A 495 -6.85 -1.08 6.53
C ARG A 495 -6.04 -2.14 7.27
N ARG A 496 -5.46 -3.13 6.58
CA ARG A 496 -4.55 -4.12 7.18
C ARG A 496 -3.26 -3.45 7.65
N ALA A 497 -2.62 -2.62 6.82
CA ALA A 497 -1.40 -1.91 7.21
C ALA A 497 -1.64 -0.99 8.42
N THR A 498 -2.77 -0.27 8.45
CA THR A 498 -3.11 0.68 9.53
C THR A 498 -4.11 0.11 10.55
N ALA A 499 -4.12 -1.21 10.78
CA ALA A 499 -4.94 -1.80 11.84
C ALA A 499 -4.49 -1.27 13.22
N LEU A 500 -5.42 -1.07 14.15
CA LEU A 500 -5.08 -0.62 15.50
C LEU A 500 -4.29 -1.73 16.23
N GLU A 501 -4.78 -2.96 16.14
CA GLU A 501 -4.13 -4.18 16.63
C GLU A 501 -2.87 -4.49 15.78
N PRO A 502 -1.64 -4.46 16.35
CA PRO A 502 -0.41 -4.70 15.58
C PRO A 502 -0.34 -6.09 14.94
N GLU A 503 -0.88 -7.11 15.61
CA GLU A 503 -0.90 -8.51 15.17
C GLU A 503 -1.79 -8.77 13.94
N ARG A 504 -2.67 -7.81 13.58
CA ARG A 504 -3.50 -7.88 12.36
C ARG A 504 -2.79 -7.32 11.13
N ARG A 505 -1.66 -6.63 11.30
CA ARG A 505 -0.93 -5.97 10.21
C ARG A 505 -0.16 -6.99 9.35
N PHE A 506 0.62 -6.49 8.40
CA PHE A 506 1.59 -7.30 7.69
C PHE A 506 2.72 -7.73 8.65
N THR A 507 3.14 -8.98 8.58
CA THR A 507 4.18 -9.58 9.42
C THR A 507 5.57 -9.14 8.98
N SER A 508 5.74 -8.82 7.69
CA SER A 508 7.02 -8.35 7.14
C SER A 508 6.84 -7.33 6.01
N ALA A 509 7.89 -6.55 5.75
CA ALA A 509 7.94 -5.65 4.61
C ALA A 509 7.88 -6.39 3.25
N ALA A 510 8.34 -7.64 3.20
CA ALA A 510 8.26 -8.49 2.01
C ALA A 510 6.81 -8.89 1.70
N GLU A 511 6.09 -9.40 2.70
CA GLU A 511 4.66 -9.75 2.60
C GLU A 511 3.83 -8.54 2.14
N MET A 512 4.06 -7.37 2.75
CA MET A 512 3.40 -6.13 2.35
C MET A 512 3.73 -5.74 0.90
N ALA A 513 4.99 -5.90 0.46
CA ALA A 513 5.40 -5.56 -0.90
C ALA A 513 4.81 -6.51 -1.96
N GLU A 514 4.68 -7.80 -1.65
CA GLU A 514 4.06 -8.79 -2.54
C GLU A 514 2.56 -8.50 -2.72
N GLN A 515 1.82 -8.35 -1.62
CA GLN A 515 0.40 -8.03 -1.67
C GLN A 515 0.14 -6.67 -2.34
N LEU A 516 1.00 -5.67 -2.07
CA LEU A 516 0.94 -4.37 -2.74
C LEU A 516 1.27 -4.44 -4.24
N THR A 517 2.12 -5.38 -4.66
CA THR A 517 2.37 -5.66 -6.09
C THR A 517 1.16 -6.30 -6.78
N GLY A 518 0.40 -7.14 -6.07
CA GLY A 518 -0.92 -7.62 -6.54
C GLY A 518 -1.89 -6.47 -6.80
N VAL A 519 -2.06 -5.58 -5.81
CA VAL A 519 -2.89 -4.37 -5.94
C VAL A 519 -2.41 -3.46 -7.07
N LEU A 520 -1.09 -3.31 -7.28
CA LEU A 520 -0.54 -2.53 -8.40
C LEU A 520 -0.95 -3.09 -9.78
N ARG A 521 -0.95 -4.42 -9.94
CA ARG A 521 -1.39 -5.07 -11.18
C ARG A 521 -2.87 -4.77 -11.46
N GLU A 522 -3.72 -4.83 -10.43
CA GLU A 522 -5.15 -4.52 -10.54
C GLU A 522 -5.40 -3.06 -10.90
N VAL A 523 -4.76 -2.11 -10.21
CA VAL A 523 -4.86 -0.65 -10.47
C VAL A 523 -4.43 -0.30 -11.88
N LEU A 524 -3.28 -0.82 -12.34
CA LEU A 524 -2.78 -0.55 -13.68
C LEU A 524 -3.66 -1.19 -14.77
N SER A 525 -4.09 -2.43 -14.58
CA SER A 525 -4.99 -3.12 -15.52
C SER A 525 -6.38 -2.49 -15.57
N ALA A 526 -6.82 -1.82 -14.49
CA ALA A 526 -8.01 -0.99 -14.48
C ALA A 526 -7.86 0.28 -15.34
N LYS A 527 -6.69 0.91 -15.26
CA LYS A 527 -6.40 2.21 -15.89
C LYS A 527 -6.31 2.16 -17.42
N ASP A 528 -5.83 1.06 -18.01
CA ASP A 528 -5.62 0.94 -19.46
C ASP A 528 -6.19 -0.35 -20.12
N GLY A 529 -6.84 -1.21 -19.34
CA GLY A 529 -7.43 -2.47 -19.82
C GLY A 529 -6.44 -3.56 -20.21
N GLN A 530 -5.13 -3.35 -20.04
CA GLN A 530 -4.10 -4.34 -20.37
C GLN A 530 -3.86 -5.30 -19.19
N PRO A 531 -4.04 -6.62 -19.36
CA PRO A 531 -3.77 -7.59 -18.31
C PRO A 531 -2.31 -7.58 -17.87
N ARG A 532 -2.08 -7.66 -16.56
CA ARG A 532 -0.77 -7.73 -15.92
C ARG A 532 -0.70 -8.99 -15.05
N PRO A 533 -0.70 -10.19 -15.67
CA PRO A 533 -0.62 -11.45 -14.98
C PRO A 533 0.68 -11.56 -14.17
N GLY A 534 0.66 -12.38 -13.12
CA GLY A 534 1.87 -12.65 -12.36
C GLY A 534 1.67 -13.77 -11.34
N PRO A 535 2.73 -14.52 -11.00
CA PRO A 535 2.62 -15.60 -10.03
C PRO A 535 2.22 -15.05 -8.65
N SER A 536 1.31 -15.77 -8.00
CA SER A 536 1.02 -15.65 -6.58
C SER A 536 2.06 -16.43 -5.77
N THR A 537 2.42 -15.89 -4.60
CA THR A 537 3.29 -16.56 -3.63
C THR A 537 2.48 -17.44 -2.66
N GLU A 538 1.22 -17.12 -2.40
CA GLU A 538 0.35 -17.88 -1.49
C GLU A 538 -0.58 -18.88 -2.19
N PHE A 539 -0.93 -18.69 -3.47
CA PHE A 539 -1.87 -19.54 -4.22
C PHE A 539 -1.26 -20.15 -5.49
N THR A 540 -1.78 -21.30 -5.90
CA THR A 540 -1.50 -21.86 -7.23
C THR A 540 -2.25 -21.09 -8.32
N PRO A 541 -1.80 -21.13 -9.58
CA PRO A 541 -2.65 -20.76 -10.72
C PRO A 541 -3.95 -21.60 -10.77
N GLU A 542 -4.91 -21.19 -11.61
CA GLU A 542 -6.12 -21.98 -11.89
C GLU A 542 -5.73 -23.35 -12.50
N ARG A 543 -5.99 -24.44 -11.75
CA ARG A 543 -5.67 -25.82 -12.17
C ARG A 543 -6.82 -26.52 -12.89
N ARG A 544 -8.06 -26.05 -12.68
CA ARG A 544 -9.30 -26.59 -13.24
C ARG A 544 -10.26 -25.41 -13.45
N SER A 545 -10.85 -25.28 -14.63
CA SER A 545 -11.87 -24.26 -14.90
C SER A 545 -13.25 -24.70 -14.41
N PHE A 546 -14.05 -23.78 -13.85
CA PHE A 546 -15.47 -23.99 -13.54
C PHE A 546 -16.37 -23.11 -14.42
N GLY A 547 -17.66 -23.47 -14.54
CA GLY A 547 -18.64 -22.71 -15.32
C GLY A 547 -18.43 -22.71 -16.84
N VAL A 548 -17.50 -23.51 -17.36
CA VAL A 548 -17.32 -23.71 -18.81
C VAL A 548 -18.29 -24.80 -19.30
N ILE A 549 -19.21 -24.42 -20.19
CA ILE A 549 -20.18 -25.34 -20.80
C ILE A 549 -19.46 -26.31 -21.74
N SER A 550 -19.10 -27.49 -21.22
CA SER A 550 -18.22 -28.46 -21.89
C SER A 550 -18.98 -29.53 -22.69
N GLN A 551 -20.29 -29.72 -22.43
CA GLN A 551 -21.13 -30.71 -23.13
C GLN A 551 -21.93 -30.05 -24.25
N LEU A 552 -21.74 -30.51 -25.49
CA LEU A 552 -22.02 -29.72 -26.70
C LEU A 552 -23.37 -30.07 -27.37
N ASP A 553 -24.12 -31.01 -26.78
CA ASP A 553 -25.37 -31.54 -27.35
C ASP A 553 -26.60 -30.70 -27.03
N SER A 554 -26.51 -29.81 -26.04
CA SER A 554 -27.52 -28.79 -25.74
C SER A 554 -26.88 -27.45 -25.44
N PHE A 555 -26.25 -26.87 -26.48
CA PHE A 555 -25.76 -25.48 -26.51
C PHE A 555 -26.91 -24.45 -26.46
N ASP A 556 -27.56 -24.38 -25.31
CA ASP A 556 -28.66 -23.48 -25.02
C ASP A 556 -28.11 -22.25 -24.30
N ALA A 557 -28.30 -21.05 -24.85
CA ALA A 557 -27.87 -19.81 -24.20
C ALA A 557 -28.57 -19.59 -22.84
N GLN A 558 -29.75 -20.19 -22.64
CA GLN A 558 -30.45 -20.20 -21.36
C GLN A 558 -29.77 -21.11 -20.32
N ARG A 559 -28.84 -22.00 -20.71
CA ARG A 559 -27.93 -22.70 -19.78
C ARG A 559 -26.78 -21.84 -19.26
N LEU A 560 -26.39 -20.75 -19.93
CA LEU A 560 -25.46 -19.78 -19.32
C LEU A 560 -26.09 -19.08 -18.11
N ARG A 561 -27.40 -18.86 -18.15
CA ARG A 561 -28.14 -18.23 -17.05
C ARG A 561 -28.35 -19.16 -15.84
N ARG A 562 -27.69 -20.32 -15.82
CA ARG A 562 -27.66 -21.24 -14.68
C ARG A 562 -26.40 -20.99 -13.86
N VAL A 563 -26.60 -20.78 -12.57
CA VAL A 563 -25.56 -20.80 -11.53
C VAL A 563 -24.77 -22.11 -11.61
N VAL A 564 -23.45 -22.03 -11.49
CA VAL A 564 -22.55 -23.19 -11.44
C VAL A 564 -22.73 -23.95 -10.13
N ASP A 565 -22.62 -25.29 -10.16
CA ASP A 565 -22.63 -26.13 -8.96
C ASP A 565 -21.55 -25.66 -7.95
N PRO A 566 -21.93 -25.19 -6.74
CA PRO A 566 -20.98 -24.74 -5.73
C PRO A 566 -19.91 -25.78 -5.34
N ARG A 567 -20.23 -27.08 -5.40
CA ARG A 567 -19.24 -28.15 -5.16
C ARG A 567 -18.25 -28.28 -6.33
N GLN A 568 -18.69 -28.05 -7.56
CA GLN A 568 -17.76 -27.95 -8.70
C GLN A 568 -16.82 -26.75 -8.54
N VAL A 569 -17.34 -25.60 -8.11
CA VAL A 569 -16.52 -24.39 -7.85
C VAL A 569 -15.47 -24.66 -6.77
N ALA A 570 -15.87 -25.16 -5.60
CA ALA A 570 -14.94 -25.45 -4.50
C ALA A 570 -13.79 -26.38 -4.93
N ASN A 571 -14.09 -27.43 -5.71
CA ASN A 571 -13.11 -28.39 -6.22
C ASN A 571 -12.27 -27.89 -7.42
N ALA A 572 -12.60 -26.71 -7.96
CA ALA A 572 -11.88 -26.06 -9.06
C ALA A 572 -11.03 -24.85 -8.61
N LEU A 573 -11.46 -24.15 -7.55
CA LEU A 573 -10.75 -23.00 -6.98
C LEU A 573 -9.28 -23.31 -6.64
N PRO A 574 -8.37 -22.31 -6.73
CA PRO A 574 -6.95 -22.46 -6.43
C PRO A 574 -6.64 -23.12 -5.08
N VAL A 575 -5.52 -23.83 -5.03
CA VAL A 575 -5.00 -24.43 -3.79
C VAL A 575 -3.98 -23.47 -3.18
N THR A 576 -3.90 -23.36 -1.86
CA THR A 576 -2.81 -22.64 -1.20
C THR A 576 -1.48 -23.36 -1.47
N ARG A 577 -0.40 -22.61 -1.64
CA ARG A 577 0.94 -23.18 -1.84
C ARG A 577 1.44 -23.73 -0.51
N VAL A 578 2.02 -24.93 -0.53
CA VAL A 578 2.63 -25.56 0.65
C VAL A 578 3.82 -24.70 1.10
N ASP A 579 3.89 -24.40 2.39
CA ASP A 579 5.00 -23.70 3.01
C ASP A 579 6.29 -24.54 2.86
N SER A 580 7.41 -23.90 2.48
CA SER A 580 8.68 -24.61 2.30
C SER A 580 9.29 -25.09 3.62
N ASP A 581 8.85 -24.47 4.72
CA ASP A 581 9.45 -24.60 6.04
C ASP A 581 8.65 -25.56 6.95
N ASP A 582 7.49 -26.05 6.48
CA ASP A 582 6.74 -27.14 7.15
C ASP A 582 7.51 -28.47 7.01
N PRO A 583 7.73 -29.23 8.10
CA PRO A 583 8.49 -30.50 8.06
C PRO A 583 7.96 -31.55 7.07
N ALA A 584 6.67 -31.48 6.70
CA ALA A 584 6.04 -32.39 5.75
C ALA A 584 6.15 -31.91 4.29
N ALA A 585 6.67 -30.71 3.99
CA ALA A 585 6.67 -30.14 2.64
C ALA A 585 7.29 -31.06 1.58
N ALA A 586 8.42 -31.69 1.90
CA ALA A 586 9.10 -32.65 1.01
C ALA A 586 8.32 -33.96 0.85
N PHE A 587 7.62 -34.41 1.90
CA PHE A 587 6.75 -35.59 1.86
C PHE A 587 5.51 -35.32 1.00
N LEU A 588 4.81 -34.20 1.22
CA LEU A 588 3.65 -33.78 0.45
C LEU A 588 3.96 -33.61 -1.05
N ALA A 589 5.17 -33.16 -1.38
CA ALA A 589 5.66 -33.07 -2.76
C ALA A 589 5.99 -34.44 -3.41
N SER A 590 6.09 -35.51 -2.62
CA SER A 590 6.38 -36.87 -3.08
C SER A 590 5.13 -37.74 -3.32
N ILE A 591 3.97 -37.33 -2.81
CA ILE A 591 2.71 -38.09 -2.94
C ILE A 591 2.25 -38.11 -4.40
N GLY A 592 2.28 -39.30 -5.01
CA GLY A 592 1.93 -39.49 -6.43
C GLY A 592 0.44 -39.73 -6.71
N THR A 593 -0.38 -40.02 -5.71
CA THR A 593 -1.82 -40.28 -5.93
C THR A 593 -2.65 -39.01 -6.08
N SER A 594 -3.72 -39.12 -6.86
CA SER A 594 -4.77 -38.12 -7.02
C SER A 594 -6.14 -38.57 -6.51
N ASP A 595 -6.24 -39.76 -5.90
CA ASP A 595 -7.46 -40.23 -5.23
C ASP A 595 -7.56 -39.59 -3.83
N PRO A 596 -8.63 -38.85 -3.50
CA PRO A 596 -8.82 -38.29 -2.17
C PRO A 596 -8.86 -39.33 -1.05
N ALA A 597 -9.36 -40.55 -1.29
CA ALA A 597 -9.48 -41.58 -0.25
C ALA A 597 -8.12 -42.17 0.12
N GLU A 598 -7.35 -42.62 -0.87
CA GLU A 598 -5.96 -43.11 -0.69
C GLU A 598 -5.09 -42.01 -0.05
N LEU A 599 -5.28 -40.75 -0.46
CA LEU A 599 -4.59 -39.61 0.12
C LEU A 599 -4.91 -39.41 1.62
N ILE A 600 -6.16 -39.60 2.06
CA ILE A 600 -6.53 -39.50 3.49
C ILE A 600 -5.83 -40.62 4.29
N GLU A 601 -5.77 -41.85 3.78
CA GLU A 601 -5.05 -42.95 4.42
C GLU A 601 -3.54 -42.66 4.54
N ILE A 602 -2.91 -42.17 3.47
CA ILE A 602 -1.49 -41.81 3.44
C ILE A 602 -1.18 -40.66 4.42
N LEU A 603 -2.01 -39.62 4.47
CA LEU A 603 -1.82 -38.47 5.37
C LEU A 603 -2.09 -38.83 6.84
N GLY A 604 -3.07 -39.70 7.10
CA GLY A 604 -3.43 -40.15 8.45
C GLY A 604 -2.39 -41.07 9.11
N ALA A 605 -1.45 -41.63 8.33
CA ALA A 605 -0.32 -42.41 8.84
C ALA A 605 0.86 -41.56 9.33
N GLU A 606 0.94 -40.29 8.92
CA GLU A 606 2.06 -39.39 9.22
C GLU A 606 1.83 -38.54 10.49
N LYS A 607 2.92 -37.95 11.01
CA LYS A 607 2.82 -36.99 12.12
C LYS A 607 2.11 -35.71 11.62
N PRO A 608 0.98 -35.28 12.22
CA PRO A 608 0.23 -34.13 11.73
C PRO A 608 1.02 -32.82 11.85
N THR A 609 1.25 -32.18 10.71
CA THR A 609 1.69 -30.77 10.58
C THR A 609 0.53 -29.89 10.09
N GLU A 610 0.74 -28.58 9.93
CA GLU A 610 -0.29 -27.69 9.39
C GLU A 610 -0.59 -28.03 7.93
N GLU A 611 0.43 -28.25 7.10
CA GLU A 611 0.23 -28.57 5.68
C GLU A 611 -0.37 -29.96 5.44
N ILE A 612 -0.07 -30.95 6.30
CA ILE A 612 -0.77 -32.24 6.28
C ILE A 612 -2.27 -32.04 6.56
N ARG A 613 -2.62 -31.23 7.58
CA ARG A 613 -4.03 -30.93 7.90
C ARG A 613 -4.73 -30.21 6.76
N PHE A 614 -4.13 -29.17 6.18
CA PHE A 614 -4.70 -28.47 5.01
C PHE A 614 -4.91 -29.40 3.82
N ARG A 615 -3.93 -30.27 3.51
CA ARG A 615 -4.07 -31.24 2.40
C ARG A 615 -5.17 -32.27 2.66
N MET A 616 -5.33 -32.72 3.91
CA MET A 616 -6.37 -33.67 4.33
C MET A 616 -7.77 -33.04 4.31
N ILE A 617 -7.93 -31.80 4.80
CA ILE A 617 -9.16 -31.03 4.68
C ILE A 617 -9.57 -30.88 3.21
N ARG A 618 -8.62 -30.57 2.32
CA ARG A 618 -8.89 -30.50 0.88
C ARG A 618 -9.33 -31.85 0.29
N ALA A 619 -8.78 -32.97 0.77
CA ALA A 619 -9.20 -34.31 0.34
C ALA A 619 -10.64 -34.62 0.77
N TYR A 620 -11.02 -34.32 2.01
CA TYR A 620 -12.40 -34.46 2.50
C TYR A 620 -13.40 -33.65 1.65
N ILE A 621 -13.09 -32.40 1.28
CA ILE A 621 -13.94 -31.56 0.40
C ILE A 621 -14.07 -32.17 -1.00
N GLU A 622 -12.98 -32.71 -1.56
CA GLU A 622 -12.98 -33.35 -2.87
C GLU A 622 -13.86 -34.62 -2.86
N LEU A 623 -13.72 -35.46 -1.83
CA LEU A 623 -14.53 -36.67 -1.59
C LEU A 623 -16.01 -36.36 -1.31
N GLY A 624 -16.29 -35.26 -0.59
CA GLY A 624 -17.63 -34.81 -0.20
C GLY A 624 -17.96 -34.98 1.29
N GLU A 625 -16.96 -35.29 2.10
CA GLU A 625 -17.03 -35.46 3.55
C GLU A 625 -16.93 -34.08 4.22
N ILE A 626 -17.99 -33.27 4.06
CA ILE A 626 -17.93 -31.84 4.42
C ILE A 626 -17.97 -31.63 5.95
N ASP A 627 -18.62 -32.50 6.71
CA ASP A 627 -18.65 -32.41 8.16
C ASP A 627 -17.29 -32.81 8.78
N GLU A 628 -16.54 -33.69 8.11
CA GLU A 628 -15.15 -34.05 8.43
C GLU A 628 -14.22 -32.86 8.14
N ALA A 629 -14.37 -32.26 6.95
CA ALA A 629 -13.62 -31.07 6.56
C ALA A 629 -13.84 -29.89 7.51
N LEU A 630 -15.10 -29.60 7.88
CA LEU A 630 -15.43 -28.51 8.80
C LEU A 630 -14.92 -28.77 10.22
N ARG A 631 -15.02 -30.00 10.73
CA ARG A 631 -14.44 -30.36 12.05
C ARG A 631 -12.93 -30.16 12.07
N ALA A 632 -12.20 -30.62 11.05
CA ALA A 632 -10.76 -30.44 10.97
C ALA A 632 -10.32 -28.96 10.81
N VAL A 633 -11.16 -28.10 10.21
CA VAL A 633 -10.95 -26.63 10.19
C VAL A 633 -11.21 -26.00 11.55
N ASP A 634 -12.32 -26.33 12.20
CA ASP A 634 -12.66 -25.77 13.52
C ASP A 634 -11.67 -26.27 14.60
N GLU A 635 -11.10 -27.48 14.47
CA GLU A 635 -9.98 -27.99 15.29
C GLU A 635 -8.68 -27.20 15.09
N LEU A 636 -8.35 -26.80 13.85
CA LEU A 636 -7.22 -25.89 13.59
C LEU A 636 -7.46 -24.52 14.26
N LEU A 637 -8.65 -23.93 14.07
CA LEU A 637 -8.99 -22.62 14.63
C LEU A 637 -9.09 -22.62 16.16
N ALA A 638 -9.45 -23.76 16.79
CA ALA A 638 -9.53 -23.90 18.25
C ALA A 638 -8.15 -23.98 18.95
N GLY A 639 -7.08 -24.27 18.22
CA GLY A 639 -5.70 -24.27 18.73
C GLY A 639 -5.25 -22.86 19.11
N SER A 640 -5.48 -22.47 20.36
CA SER A 640 -5.56 -21.06 20.79
C SER A 640 -4.28 -20.56 21.47
N GLY A 641 -3.11 -20.84 20.87
CA GLY A 641 -1.80 -20.53 21.46
C GLY A 641 -0.78 -19.88 20.51
N GLU A 642 -0.43 -20.56 19.40
CA GLU A 642 0.81 -20.26 18.64
C GLU A 642 0.60 -20.11 17.12
N HIS A 643 -0.62 -20.20 16.61
CA HIS A 643 -0.89 -20.11 15.17
C HIS A 643 -0.57 -18.73 14.59
N THR A 644 0.11 -18.73 13.45
CA THR A 644 0.48 -17.50 12.74
C THR A 644 -0.73 -16.87 12.03
N SER A 645 -0.64 -15.57 11.69
CA SER A 645 -1.61 -14.92 10.79
C SER A 645 -1.77 -15.68 9.46
N ARG A 646 -0.68 -16.29 8.95
CA ARG A 646 -0.69 -17.13 7.74
C ARG A 646 -1.55 -18.39 7.94
N THR A 647 -1.38 -19.10 9.05
CA THR A 647 -2.17 -20.27 9.42
C THR A 647 -3.66 -19.94 9.51
N GLN A 648 -3.99 -18.82 10.16
CA GLN A 648 -5.38 -18.40 10.40
C GLN A 648 -6.15 -18.15 9.10
N TRP A 649 -5.60 -17.36 8.16
CA TRP A 649 -6.31 -17.13 6.90
C TRP A 649 -6.36 -18.38 6.01
N ARG A 650 -5.34 -19.25 6.06
CA ARG A 650 -5.37 -20.55 5.35
C ARG A 650 -6.48 -21.46 5.89
N ALA A 651 -6.75 -21.44 7.19
CA ALA A 651 -7.88 -22.14 7.78
C ALA A 651 -9.23 -21.58 7.30
N GLU A 652 -9.40 -20.26 7.28
CA GLU A 652 -10.61 -19.61 6.73
C GLU A 652 -10.78 -19.86 5.21
N TRP A 653 -9.70 -19.95 4.44
CA TRP A 653 -9.77 -20.36 3.02
C TRP A 653 -10.39 -21.77 2.88
N HIS A 654 -9.91 -22.73 3.67
CA HIS A 654 -10.47 -24.08 3.67
C HIS A 654 -11.90 -24.13 4.25
N ARG A 655 -12.23 -23.27 5.23
CA ARG A 655 -13.59 -23.07 5.75
C ARG A 655 -14.54 -22.61 4.64
N GLY A 656 -14.13 -21.60 3.88
CA GLY A 656 -14.87 -21.10 2.72
C GLY A 656 -15.10 -22.17 1.66
N LEU A 657 -14.07 -22.96 1.33
CA LEU A 657 -14.19 -24.07 0.38
C LEU A 657 -15.19 -25.15 0.85
N ALA A 658 -15.13 -25.56 2.12
CA ALA A 658 -16.05 -26.56 2.69
C ALA A 658 -17.50 -26.03 2.72
N LEU A 659 -17.70 -24.79 3.20
CA LEU A 659 -19.01 -24.14 3.22
C LEU A 659 -19.59 -23.99 1.80
N LEU A 660 -18.76 -23.63 0.81
CA LEU A 660 -19.19 -23.52 -0.58
C LEU A 660 -19.58 -24.89 -1.15
N ALA A 661 -18.82 -25.94 -0.85
CA ALA A 661 -19.16 -27.31 -1.26
C ALA A 661 -20.47 -27.83 -0.63
N ALA A 662 -20.85 -27.35 0.56
CA ALA A 662 -22.16 -27.57 1.18
C ALA A 662 -23.28 -26.64 0.63
N GLY A 663 -23.00 -25.79 -0.36
CA GLY A 663 -23.95 -24.80 -0.89
C GLY A 663 -24.23 -23.61 0.03
N ARG A 664 -23.49 -23.45 1.13
CA ARG A 664 -23.66 -22.39 2.14
C ARG A 664 -22.95 -21.09 1.72
N ALA A 665 -23.29 -20.58 0.54
CA ALA A 665 -22.56 -19.51 -0.17
C ALA A 665 -22.33 -18.24 0.67
N THR A 666 -23.30 -17.81 1.49
CA THR A 666 -23.18 -16.61 2.35
C THR A 666 -22.18 -16.78 3.49
N GLU A 667 -22.09 -17.98 4.07
CA GLU A 667 -21.12 -18.30 5.11
C GLU A 667 -19.73 -18.48 4.48
N ALA A 668 -19.64 -19.16 3.34
CA ALA A 668 -18.42 -19.29 2.55
C ALA A 668 -17.87 -17.92 2.15
N SER A 669 -18.72 -17.02 1.66
CA SER A 669 -18.34 -15.64 1.31
C SER A 669 -17.84 -14.85 2.50
N THR A 670 -18.30 -15.15 3.73
CA THR A 670 -17.80 -14.47 4.94
C THR A 670 -16.39 -14.93 5.29
N ALA A 671 -16.09 -16.23 5.13
CA ALA A 671 -14.73 -16.74 5.27
C ALA A 671 -13.78 -16.17 4.19
N PHE A 672 -14.22 -16.14 2.92
CA PHE A 672 -13.42 -15.57 1.83
C PHE A 672 -13.24 -14.03 1.93
N ASP A 673 -14.17 -13.29 2.54
CA ASP A 673 -14.04 -11.85 2.84
C ASP A 673 -12.90 -11.62 3.85
N THR A 674 -12.83 -12.45 4.91
CA THR A 674 -11.72 -12.47 5.90
C THR A 674 -10.37 -12.83 5.27
N VAL A 675 -10.36 -13.78 4.32
CA VAL A 675 -9.14 -14.09 3.55
C VAL A 675 -8.71 -12.89 2.71
N LEU A 676 -9.64 -12.21 2.02
CA LEU A 676 -9.30 -11.04 1.19
C LEU A 676 -8.88 -9.81 2.02
N ASP A 677 -9.38 -9.65 3.24
CA ASP A 677 -8.86 -8.64 4.19
C ASP A 677 -7.42 -8.95 4.62
N THR A 678 -7.02 -10.22 4.63
CA THR A 678 -5.65 -10.64 4.98
C THR A 678 -4.69 -10.58 3.78
N VAL A 679 -5.07 -11.15 2.63
CA VAL A 679 -4.26 -11.21 1.41
C VAL A 679 -4.93 -10.43 0.25
N PRO A 680 -4.99 -9.08 0.34
CA PRO A 680 -5.76 -8.25 -0.57
C PRO A 680 -5.21 -8.16 -2.00
N GLY A 681 -3.95 -8.53 -2.23
CA GLY A 681 -3.33 -8.58 -3.56
C GLY A 681 -3.67 -9.84 -4.36
N GLU A 682 -4.33 -10.83 -3.74
CA GLU A 682 -4.58 -12.13 -4.37
C GLU A 682 -5.84 -12.18 -5.22
N LEU A 683 -5.76 -12.86 -6.36
CA LEU A 683 -6.91 -13.07 -7.26
C LEU A 683 -7.78 -14.27 -6.86
N ALA A 684 -7.23 -15.25 -6.14
CA ALA A 684 -7.98 -16.45 -5.73
C ALA A 684 -9.14 -16.16 -4.77
N PRO A 685 -9.00 -15.31 -3.72
CA PRO A 685 -10.13 -14.91 -2.87
C PRO A 685 -11.20 -14.12 -3.63
N LYS A 686 -10.78 -13.25 -4.58
CA LYS A 686 -11.71 -12.51 -5.44
C LYS A 686 -12.52 -13.44 -6.34
N LEU A 687 -11.89 -14.45 -6.94
CA LEU A 687 -12.58 -15.46 -7.75
C LEU A 687 -13.59 -16.29 -6.92
N ALA A 688 -13.24 -16.61 -5.67
CA ALA A 688 -14.14 -17.32 -4.75
C ALA A 688 -15.34 -16.44 -4.34
N LEU A 689 -15.11 -15.16 -4.02
CA LEU A 689 -16.16 -14.18 -3.72
C LEU A 689 -17.08 -13.94 -4.92
N ALA A 690 -16.54 -13.88 -6.14
CA ALA A 690 -17.33 -13.75 -7.36
C ALA A 690 -18.31 -14.93 -7.53
N ALA A 691 -17.84 -16.15 -7.29
CA ALA A 691 -18.67 -17.35 -7.40
C ALA A 691 -19.67 -17.49 -6.24
N CYS A 692 -19.35 -17.02 -5.03
CA CYS A 692 -20.33 -16.91 -3.94
C CYS A 692 -21.42 -15.89 -4.26
N ALA A 693 -21.06 -14.73 -4.82
CA ALA A 693 -22.01 -13.71 -5.25
C ALA A 693 -22.92 -14.23 -6.38
N GLU A 694 -22.37 -14.95 -7.36
CA GLU A 694 -23.16 -15.67 -8.38
C GLU A 694 -24.12 -16.68 -7.75
N ALA A 695 -23.68 -17.47 -6.77
CA ALA A 695 -24.52 -18.45 -6.09
C ALA A 695 -25.64 -17.83 -5.23
N GLU A 696 -25.47 -16.60 -4.75
CA GLU A 696 -26.54 -15.79 -4.12
C GLU A 696 -27.44 -15.04 -5.13
N GLY A 697 -27.05 -14.95 -6.41
CA GLY A 697 -27.70 -14.08 -7.38
C GLY A 697 -27.39 -12.58 -7.20
N ASP A 698 -26.30 -12.23 -6.50
CA ASP A 698 -25.82 -10.86 -6.32
C ASP A 698 -24.91 -10.46 -7.50
N TRP A 699 -25.54 -10.29 -8.67
CA TRP A 699 -24.86 -10.12 -9.96
C TRP A 699 -23.96 -8.88 -10.03
N ASP A 700 -24.28 -7.80 -9.30
CA ASP A 700 -23.47 -6.58 -9.21
C ASP A 700 -22.14 -6.77 -8.44
N TRP A 701 -22.06 -7.78 -7.57
CA TRP A 701 -20.81 -8.21 -6.93
C TRP A 701 -20.10 -9.33 -7.71
N ALA A 702 -20.86 -10.21 -8.37
CA ALA A 702 -20.29 -11.21 -9.29
C ALA A 702 -19.53 -10.54 -10.45
N ASP A 703 -20.13 -9.54 -11.11
CA ASP A 703 -19.46 -8.72 -12.12
C ASP A 703 -18.19 -8.09 -11.55
N TYR A 704 -18.29 -7.30 -10.46
CA TYR A 704 -17.15 -6.58 -9.88
C TYR A 704 -15.91 -7.47 -9.65
N TYR A 705 -16.10 -8.63 -9.02
CA TYR A 705 -14.98 -9.53 -8.73
C TYR A 705 -14.51 -10.33 -9.96
N TYR A 706 -15.41 -10.90 -10.78
CA TYR A 706 -14.99 -11.60 -12.00
C TYR A 706 -14.29 -10.65 -12.99
N ARG A 707 -14.77 -9.42 -13.15
CA ARG A 707 -14.14 -8.36 -13.95
C ARG A 707 -12.78 -7.97 -13.41
N THR A 708 -12.62 -7.82 -12.09
CA THR A 708 -11.33 -7.51 -11.47
C THR A 708 -10.29 -8.62 -11.73
N VAL A 709 -10.68 -9.89 -11.59
CA VAL A 709 -9.82 -11.04 -11.91
C VAL A 709 -9.49 -11.08 -13.42
N TRP A 710 -10.50 -11.11 -14.28
CA TRP A 710 -10.32 -11.28 -15.74
C TRP A 710 -9.55 -10.14 -16.41
N ARG A 711 -9.75 -8.89 -15.95
CA ARG A 711 -9.02 -7.72 -16.42
C ARG A 711 -7.54 -7.77 -16.02
N THR A 712 -7.22 -8.34 -14.87
CA THR A 712 -5.85 -8.40 -14.33
C THR A 712 -5.07 -9.59 -14.88
N ASP A 713 -5.67 -10.78 -14.94
CA ASP A 713 -5.00 -11.99 -15.41
C ASP A 713 -5.96 -12.90 -16.21
N ARG A 714 -5.72 -12.99 -17.53
CA ARG A 714 -6.52 -13.80 -18.46
C ARG A 714 -6.18 -15.30 -18.46
N THR A 715 -5.36 -15.78 -17.52
CA THR A 715 -5.20 -17.23 -17.28
C THR A 715 -6.34 -17.80 -16.41
N TYR A 716 -7.04 -16.95 -15.64
CA TYR A 716 -8.24 -17.32 -14.89
C TYR A 716 -9.47 -17.37 -15.82
N VAL A 717 -9.58 -18.43 -16.61
CA VAL A 717 -10.63 -18.62 -17.61
C VAL A 717 -12.01 -18.67 -16.97
N SER A 718 -12.16 -19.23 -15.76
CA SER A 718 -13.45 -19.23 -15.04
C SER A 718 -14.00 -17.82 -14.82
N ALA A 719 -13.13 -16.81 -14.70
CA ALA A 719 -13.54 -15.42 -14.56
C ALA A 719 -14.14 -14.84 -15.86
N ALA A 720 -13.66 -15.22 -17.05
CA ALA A 720 -14.27 -14.81 -18.31
C ALA A 720 -15.71 -15.34 -18.45
N PHE A 721 -15.90 -16.64 -18.17
CA PHE A 721 -17.22 -17.26 -18.25
C PHE A 721 -18.14 -16.74 -17.12
N GLY A 722 -17.62 -16.53 -15.91
CA GLY A 722 -18.37 -15.95 -14.79
C GLY A 722 -18.83 -14.52 -15.05
N LEU A 723 -17.93 -13.67 -15.55
CA LEU A 723 -18.26 -12.30 -15.97
C LEU A 723 -19.32 -12.31 -17.07
N ALA A 724 -19.20 -13.16 -18.09
CA ALA A 724 -20.21 -13.28 -19.14
C ALA A 724 -21.58 -13.72 -18.60
N ARG A 725 -21.65 -14.60 -17.58
CA ARG A 725 -22.92 -14.96 -16.90
C ARG A 725 -23.52 -13.77 -16.14
N ALA A 726 -22.71 -13.06 -15.35
CA ALA A 726 -23.16 -11.89 -14.59
C ALA A 726 -23.67 -10.75 -15.51
N LEU A 727 -22.95 -10.48 -16.61
CA LEU A 727 -23.36 -9.52 -17.63
C LEU A 727 -24.68 -9.90 -18.30
N LEU A 728 -24.90 -11.19 -18.59
CA LEU A 728 -26.16 -11.66 -19.17
C LEU A 728 -27.34 -11.63 -18.18
N ALA A 729 -27.08 -11.77 -16.87
CA ALA A 729 -28.08 -11.52 -15.84
C ALA A 729 -28.43 -10.03 -15.73
N ASN A 730 -27.43 -9.15 -15.85
CA ASN A 730 -27.58 -7.68 -15.88
C ASN A 730 -28.01 -7.13 -17.26
N GLY A 731 -28.28 -7.98 -18.26
CA GLY A 731 -28.76 -7.60 -19.60
C GLY A 731 -27.69 -7.13 -20.60
N ALA A 732 -26.44 -6.93 -20.16
CA ALA A 732 -25.30 -6.43 -20.95
C ALA A 732 -24.74 -7.48 -21.94
N SER A 733 -25.57 -7.92 -22.88
CA SER A 733 -25.28 -9.05 -23.78
C SER A 733 -24.15 -8.78 -24.78
N GLU A 734 -23.94 -7.52 -25.17
CA GLU A 734 -22.82 -7.10 -26.02
C GLU A 734 -21.49 -7.20 -25.26
N GLU A 735 -21.39 -6.62 -24.06
CA GLU A 735 -20.18 -6.72 -23.23
C GLU A 735 -19.87 -8.19 -22.85
N ALA A 736 -20.90 -9.01 -22.59
CA ALA A 736 -20.74 -10.45 -22.38
C ALA A 736 -20.14 -11.16 -23.62
N THR A 737 -20.54 -10.74 -24.82
CA THR A 737 -20.00 -11.23 -26.09
C THR A 737 -18.53 -10.83 -26.26
N ASP A 738 -18.17 -9.59 -25.91
CA ASP A 738 -16.79 -9.10 -25.99
C ASP A 738 -15.87 -9.73 -24.95
N VAL A 739 -16.34 -9.96 -23.72
CA VAL A 739 -15.62 -10.73 -22.69
C VAL A 739 -15.29 -12.14 -23.19
N LEU A 740 -16.27 -12.86 -23.75
CA LEU A 740 -16.03 -14.18 -24.35
C LEU A 740 -15.10 -14.11 -25.57
N ASN A 741 -15.21 -13.04 -26.37
CA ASN A 741 -14.30 -12.80 -27.49
C ASN A 741 -12.87 -12.41 -27.08
N SER A 742 -12.65 -12.01 -25.82
CA SER A 742 -11.34 -11.61 -25.28
C SER A 742 -10.50 -12.78 -24.76
N VAL A 743 -11.06 -14.00 -24.73
CA VAL A 743 -10.37 -15.24 -24.33
C VAL A 743 -9.25 -15.58 -25.34
N PRO A 744 -7.99 -15.79 -24.89
CA PRO A 744 -6.87 -16.06 -25.80
C PRO A 744 -7.00 -17.36 -26.61
N GLU A 745 -6.45 -17.35 -27.83
CA GLU A 745 -6.36 -18.53 -28.72
C GLU A 745 -5.52 -19.68 -28.15
N THR A 746 -4.62 -19.38 -27.21
CA THR A 746 -3.84 -20.36 -26.47
C THR A 746 -4.62 -21.08 -25.36
N SER A 747 -5.89 -20.71 -25.12
CA SER A 747 -6.74 -21.34 -24.10
C SER A 747 -7.38 -22.63 -24.62
N SER A 748 -7.34 -23.68 -23.81
CA SER A 748 -8.13 -24.92 -23.99
C SER A 748 -9.64 -24.68 -24.15
N HIS A 749 -10.13 -23.52 -23.71
CA HIS A 749 -11.53 -23.14 -23.75
C HIS A 749 -11.86 -22.10 -24.85
N TYR A 750 -10.89 -21.77 -25.72
CA TYR A 750 -11.07 -20.79 -26.80
C TYR A 750 -12.27 -21.11 -27.70
N ILE A 751 -12.35 -22.35 -28.20
CA ILE A 751 -13.45 -22.80 -29.06
C ILE A 751 -14.78 -22.70 -28.31
N ALA A 752 -14.82 -23.09 -27.03
CA ALA A 752 -16.02 -22.97 -26.21
C ALA A 752 -16.46 -21.50 -26.08
N ALA A 753 -15.53 -20.58 -25.76
CA ALA A 753 -15.82 -19.15 -25.63
C ALA A 753 -16.30 -18.53 -26.95
N ARG A 754 -15.70 -18.86 -28.10
CA ARG A 754 -16.12 -18.37 -29.42
C ARG A 754 -17.49 -18.89 -29.85
N LEU A 755 -17.75 -20.19 -29.69
CA LEU A 755 -19.07 -20.78 -29.94
C LEU A 755 -20.15 -20.16 -29.06
N LEU A 756 -19.78 -19.79 -27.83
CA LEU A 756 -20.66 -19.18 -26.85
C LEU A 756 -20.93 -17.70 -27.13
N ALA A 757 -19.92 -16.93 -27.54
CA ALA A 757 -20.09 -15.55 -28.01
C ALA A 757 -21.10 -15.49 -29.18
N ILE A 758 -20.95 -16.37 -30.17
CA ILE A 758 -21.89 -16.54 -31.29
C ILE A 758 -23.32 -16.84 -30.79
N GLN A 759 -23.47 -17.71 -29.78
CA GLN A 759 -24.77 -18.00 -29.18
C GLN A 759 -25.35 -16.79 -28.44
N THR A 760 -24.56 -16.07 -27.66
CA THR A 760 -25.00 -14.86 -26.96
C THR A 760 -25.51 -13.80 -27.93
N THR A 761 -24.78 -13.56 -29.03
CA THR A 761 -25.23 -12.64 -30.09
C THR A 761 -26.51 -13.14 -30.78
N THR A 762 -26.57 -14.41 -31.19
CA THR A 762 -27.72 -14.94 -31.97
C THR A 762 -28.97 -15.25 -31.13
N SER A 763 -28.87 -15.33 -29.81
CA SER A 763 -29.99 -15.63 -28.90
C SER A 763 -30.65 -14.36 -28.32
N ALA A 764 -30.63 -13.26 -29.07
CA ALA A 764 -31.26 -12.00 -28.66
C ALA A 764 -32.76 -12.20 -28.40
N THR A 765 -33.27 -11.58 -27.33
CA THR A 765 -34.68 -11.73 -26.88
C THR A 765 -35.69 -11.24 -27.92
N ASP A 766 -35.29 -10.28 -28.75
CA ASP A 766 -36.02 -9.83 -29.93
C ASP A 766 -35.17 -10.08 -31.20
N PRO A 767 -35.57 -10.98 -32.10
CA PRO A 767 -34.87 -11.19 -33.37
C PRO A 767 -34.79 -9.96 -34.28
N ALA A 768 -35.67 -8.96 -34.12
CA ALA A 768 -35.61 -7.72 -34.89
C ALA A 768 -34.47 -6.78 -34.45
N SER A 769 -33.97 -6.93 -33.21
CA SER A 769 -32.90 -6.10 -32.64
C SER A 769 -31.49 -6.41 -33.15
N LEU A 770 -31.30 -7.55 -33.82
CA LEU A 770 -30.02 -7.94 -34.43
C LEU A 770 -29.67 -7.03 -35.61
N THR A 771 -28.39 -6.77 -35.85
CA THR A 771 -27.94 -6.15 -37.10
C THR A 771 -27.52 -7.21 -38.14
N PRO A 772 -27.57 -6.89 -39.45
CA PRO A 772 -26.90 -7.70 -40.46
C PRO A 772 -25.41 -7.92 -40.18
N GLU A 773 -24.75 -6.93 -39.58
CA GLU A 773 -23.32 -6.96 -39.26
C GLU A 773 -22.98 -7.98 -38.17
N ASP A 774 -23.87 -8.17 -37.19
CA ASP A 774 -23.75 -9.21 -36.18
C ASP A 774 -23.86 -10.61 -36.78
N LEU A 775 -24.84 -10.82 -37.66
CA LEU A 775 -25.05 -12.09 -38.34
C LEU A 775 -23.88 -12.44 -39.27
N GLU A 776 -23.34 -11.45 -40.00
CA GLU A 776 -22.13 -11.62 -40.81
C GLU A 776 -20.87 -11.83 -39.94
N ARG A 777 -20.74 -11.10 -38.81
CA ARG A 777 -19.63 -11.23 -37.83
C ARG A 777 -19.62 -12.64 -37.23
N ALA A 778 -20.76 -13.12 -36.74
CA ALA A 778 -20.93 -14.49 -36.25
C ALA A 778 -20.68 -15.55 -37.34
N GLY A 779 -21.12 -15.30 -38.58
CA GLY A 779 -20.86 -16.19 -39.72
C GLY A 779 -19.38 -16.29 -40.09
N ARG A 780 -18.64 -15.18 -40.09
CA ARG A 780 -17.18 -15.15 -40.29
C ARG A 780 -16.47 -15.88 -39.15
N GLN A 781 -16.83 -15.61 -37.89
CA GLN A 781 -16.26 -16.29 -36.72
C GLN A 781 -16.49 -17.81 -36.77
N LEU A 782 -17.72 -18.27 -37.01
CA LEU A 782 -18.03 -19.71 -37.08
C LEU A 782 -17.28 -20.42 -38.22
N SER A 783 -17.08 -19.73 -39.35
CA SER A 783 -16.36 -20.27 -40.51
C SER A 783 -14.85 -20.42 -40.25
N ALA A 784 -14.27 -19.58 -39.39
CA ALA A 784 -12.86 -19.62 -39.01
C ALA A 784 -12.53 -20.69 -37.93
N LEU A 785 -13.52 -21.21 -37.21
CA LEU A 785 -13.30 -22.22 -36.18
C LEU A 785 -13.10 -23.61 -36.78
N GLU A 786 -12.00 -24.28 -36.40
CA GLU A 786 -11.85 -25.72 -36.58
C GLU A 786 -12.80 -26.46 -35.63
N LEU A 787 -13.75 -27.19 -36.22
CA LEU A 787 -14.83 -27.88 -35.54
C LEU A 787 -15.07 -29.21 -36.25
N ASP A 788 -15.48 -30.24 -35.49
CA ASP A 788 -16.04 -31.44 -36.12
C ASP A 788 -17.32 -31.11 -36.92
N PRO A 789 -17.70 -31.95 -37.90
CA PRO A 789 -18.84 -31.64 -38.76
C PRO A 789 -20.18 -31.58 -38.02
N GLY A 790 -20.28 -32.15 -36.82
CA GLY A 790 -21.49 -32.16 -35.99
C GLY A 790 -21.68 -30.83 -35.29
N ARG A 791 -20.67 -30.37 -34.55
CA ARG A 791 -20.62 -29.03 -33.93
C ARG A 791 -20.81 -27.94 -34.99
N ARG A 792 -20.11 -28.04 -36.12
CA ARG A 792 -20.23 -27.05 -37.20
C ARG A 792 -21.66 -26.99 -37.76
N ALA A 793 -22.29 -28.13 -38.03
CA ALA A 793 -23.68 -28.17 -38.51
C ALA A 793 -24.68 -27.67 -37.44
N ARG A 794 -24.51 -28.05 -36.17
CA ARG A 794 -25.37 -27.64 -35.03
C ARG A 794 -25.34 -26.13 -34.79
N MET A 795 -24.18 -25.51 -34.98
CA MET A 795 -23.99 -24.06 -34.87
C MET A 795 -24.44 -23.31 -36.12
N SER A 796 -24.21 -23.88 -37.31
CA SER A 796 -24.69 -23.30 -38.57
C SER A 796 -26.22 -23.25 -38.62
N ALA A 797 -26.90 -24.28 -38.13
CA ALA A 797 -28.35 -24.29 -37.98
C ALA A 797 -28.84 -23.11 -37.14
N LYS A 798 -28.30 -22.91 -35.93
CA LYS A 798 -28.72 -21.82 -35.02
C LYS A 798 -28.47 -20.42 -35.58
N LEU A 799 -27.32 -20.19 -36.20
CA LEU A 799 -27.03 -18.89 -36.82
C LEU A 799 -27.98 -18.60 -38.00
N LEU A 800 -28.35 -19.63 -38.77
CA LEU A 800 -29.30 -19.49 -39.87
C LEU A 800 -30.76 -19.42 -39.38
N GLU A 801 -31.10 -20.02 -38.24
CA GLU A 801 -32.40 -19.89 -37.55
C GLU A 801 -32.59 -18.42 -37.11
N ALA A 802 -31.58 -17.83 -36.44
CA ALA A 802 -31.58 -16.43 -36.02
C ALA A 802 -31.60 -15.46 -37.23
N ALA A 803 -30.80 -15.71 -38.26
CA ALA A 803 -30.80 -14.91 -39.48
C ALA A 803 -32.15 -14.98 -40.23
N LEU A 804 -32.80 -16.15 -40.27
CA LEU A 804 -34.12 -16.31 -40.87
C LEU A 804 -35.17 -15.55 -40.07
N ALA A 805 -35.15 -15.65 -38.73
CA ALA A 805 -36.06 -14.92 -37.86
C ALA A 805 -35.95 -13.40 -38.04
N TRP A 806 -34.72 -12.85 -38.03
CA TRP A 806 -34.44 -11.45 -38.35
C TRP A 806 -35.01 -11.06 -39.73
N THR A 807 -34.75 -11.88 -40.75
CA THR A 807 -35.19 -11.63 -42.13
C THR A 807 -36.73 -11.61 -42.23
N THR A 808 -37.44 -12.45 -41.47
CA THR A 808 -38.91 -12.46 -41.43
C THR A 808 -39.51 -11.31 -40.63
N SER A 809 -38.79 -10.76 -39.63
CA SER A 809 -39.27 -9.61 -38.84
C SER A 809 -39.04 -8.27 -39.52
N ASN A 810 -37.86 -8.07 -40.12
CA ASN A 810 -37.42 -6.78 -40.67
C ASN A 810 -37.60 -6.66 -42.20
N GLY A 811 -37.77 -7.79 -42.91
CA GLY A 811 -37.99 -7.83 -44.36
C GLY A 811 -36.71 -7.71 -45.21
N THR A 812 -36.79 -8.19 -46.45
CA THR A 812 -35.65 -8.26 -47.39
C THR A 812 -35.50 -6.97 -48.22
N GLY A 813 -35.26 -5.83 -47.55
CA GLY A 813 -35.14 -4.51 -48.19
C GLY A 813 -33.70 -4.05 -48.41
N GLY A 814 -33.32 -3.77 -49.66
CA GLY A 814 -32.11 -3.02 -50.01
C GLY A 814 -30.78 -3.73 -49.70
N ASP A 815 -29.76 -2.94 -49.35
CA ASP A 815 -28.36 -3.35 -49.18
C ASP A 815 -28.15 -4.54 -48.20
N ALA A 816 -29.03 -4.65 -47.19
CA ALA A 816 -29.02 -5.76 -46.25
C ALA A 816 -29.28 -7.14 -46.90
N SER A 817 -29.89 -7.19 -48.09
CA SER A 817 -30.24 -8.46 -48.77
C SER A 817 -29.08 -9.10 -49.56
N ASP A 818 -28.05 -8.33 -49.94
CA ASP A 818 -26.84 -8.88 -50.61
C ASP A 818 -25.74 -9.30 -49.62
N ARG A 819 -25.84 -8.90 -48.35
CA ARG A 819 -25.01 -9.37 -47.22
C ARG A 819 -25.16 -10.86 -46.97
N LYS A 820 -24.10 -11.52 -46.47
CA LYS A 820 -23.97 -12.99 -46.47
C LYS A 820 -23.57 -13.63 -45.15
N VAL A 821 -24.42 -14.54 -44.69
CA VAL A 821 -24.21 -15.39 -43.51
C VAL A 821 -23.87 -16.80 -43.98
N LEU A 822 -22.69 -17.31 -43.62
CA LEU A 822 -22.18 -18.63 -44.05
C LEU A 822 -22.25 -18.85 -45.57
N GLY A 823 -22.04 -17.77 -46.36
CA GLY A 823 -22.11 -17.77 -47.82
C GLY A 823 -23.51 -17.67 -48.42
N ARG A 824 -24.58 -17.76 -47.61
CA ARG A 824 -25.98 -17.55 -48.01
C ARG A 824 -26.36 -16.07 -47.86
N ARG A 825 -27.05 -15.48 -48.83
CA ARG A 825 -27.61 -14.12 -48.69
C ARG A 825 -28.70 -14.07 -47.63
N LEU A 826 -28.90 -12.89 -47.02
CA LEU A 826 -30.01 -12.60 -46.11
C LEU A 826 -31.35 -12.49 -46.86
N THR A 827 -31.78 -13.64 -47.38
CA THR A 827 -33.07 -13.84 -48.07
C THR A 827 -33.71 -15.13 -47.56
N GLU A 828 -35.03 -15.15 -47.42
CA GLU A 828 -35.76 -16.31 -46.89
C GLU A 828 -35.41 -17.61 -47.66
N HIS A 829 -35.26 -17.55 -48.98
CA HIS A 829 -34.94 -18.70 -49.81
C HIS A 829 -33.54 -19.29 -49.52
N GLU A 830 -32.49 -18.48 -49.52
CA GLU A 830 -31.12 -18.98 -49.32
C GLU A 830 -30.87 -19.41 -47.87
N LEU A 831 -31.47 -18.72 -46.89
CA LEU A 831 -31.38 -19.10 -45.47
C LEU A 831 -32.11 -20.43 -45.20
N ARG A 832 -33.33 -20.62 -45.74
CA ARG A 832 -34.04 -21.91 -45.69
C ARG A 832 -33.25 -23.05 -46.36
N SER A 833 -32.58 -22.78 -47.48
CA SER A 833 -31.70 -23.76 -48.14
C SER A 833 -30.52 -24.15 -47.24
N GLY A 834 -29.86 -23.18 -46.61
CA GLY A 834 -28.77 -23.46 -45.66
C GLY A 834 -29.24 -24.24 -44.41
N LEU A 835 -30.46 -24.00 -43.93
CA LEU A 835 -31.06 -24.76 -42.84
C LEU A 835 -31.36 -26.21 -43.24
N GLU A 836 -31.86 -26.45 -44.45
CA GLU A 836 -32.03 -27.81 -44.96
C GLU A 836 -30.69 -28.56 -45.03
N ASP A 837 -29.64 -27.92 -45.55
CA ASP A 837 -28.28 -28.49 -45.57
C ASP A 837 -27.74 -28.80 -44.16
N ALA A 838 -27.91 -27.88 -43.22
CA ALA A 838 -27.43 -28.01 -41.85
C ALA A 838 -28.12 -29.16 -41.10
N TYR A 839 -29.46 -29.24 -41.15
CA TYR A 839 -30.20 -30.36 -40.54
C TYR A 839 -29.88 -31.70 -41.24
N ARG A 840 -29.67 -31.73 -42.57
CA ARG A 840 -29.22 -32.95 -43.27
C ARG A 840 -27.76 -33.32 -42.95
N ALA A 841 -26.91 -32.36 -42.57
CA ALA A 841 -25.57 -32.64 -42.06
C ALA A 841 -25.60 -33.20 -40.62
N LEU A 842 -26.54 -32.75 -39.79
CA LEU A 842 -26.79 -33.33 -38.46
C LEU A 842 -27.38 -34.75 -38.55
N ALA A 843 -28.39 -34.97 -39.40
CA ALA A 843 -29.03 -36.28 -39.55
C ALA A 843 -28.08 -37.38 -40.07
N ARG A 844 -26.95 -37.00 -40.69
CA ARG A 844 -25.88 -37.94 -41.09
C ARG A 844 -24.91 -38.31 -39.96
N GLN A 845 -25.06 -37.69 -38.79
CA GLN A 845 -24.17 -37.83 -37.62
C GLN A 845 -24.93 -38.19 -36.33
N ALA A 846 -26.26 -38.13 -36.34
CA ALA A 846 -27.10 -38.66 -35.28
C ALA A 846 -26.76 -40.14 -35.02
N SER A 847 -26.45 -40.48 -33.77
CA SER A 847 -26.12 -41.85 -33.35
C SER A 847 -27.36 -42.72 -33.12
N ASP A 848 -28.53 -42.10 -33.07
CA ASP A 848 -29.84 -42.70 -32.84
C ASP A 848 -30.78 -42.49 -34.03
N GLU A 849 -31.73 -43.41 -34.22
CA GLU A 849 -32.70 -43.37 -35.30
C GLU A 849 -33.84 -42.37 -35.05
N GLU A 850 -34.30 -42.17 -33.81
CA GLU A 850 -35.33 -41.17 -33.51
C GLU A 850 -34.79 -39.74 -33.70
N GLU A 851 -33.58 -39.44 -33.21
CA GLU A 851 -32.90 -38.16 -33.47
C GLU A 851 -32.73 -37.94 -34.98
N ARG A 852 -32.29 -38.97 -35.72
CA ARG A 852 -32.12 -38.91 -37.18
C ARG A 852 -33.44 -38.57 -37.90
N VAL A 853 -34.54 -39.23 -37.55
CA VAL A 853 -35.87 -38.96 -38.14
C VAL A 853 -36.32 -37.54 -37.79
N ALA A 854 -36.20 -37.12 -36.54
CA ALA A 854 -36.58 -35.77 -36.10
C ALA A 854 -35.78 -34.66 -36.82
N LEU A 855 -34.49 -34.88 -37.11
CA LEU A 855 -33.66 -33.96 -37.89
C LEU A 855 -34.03 -33.94 -39.38
N VAL A 856 -34.39 -35.08 -39.97
CA VAL A 856 -34.90 -35.14 -41.34
C VAL A 856 -36.23 -34.40 -41.47
N ASP A 857 -37.14 -34.53 -40.50
CA ASP A 857 -38.41 -33.80 -40.51
C ASP A 857 -38.23 -32.29 -40.30
N ARG A 858 -37.25 -31.85 -39.51
CA ARG A 858 -36.85 -30.43 -39.45
C ARG A 858 -36.34 -29.95 -40.81
N ALA A 859 -35.46 -30.71 -41.47
CA ALA A 859 -34.96 -30.40 -42.82
C ALA A 859 -36.09 -30.27 -43.85
N ASN A 860 -37.04 -31.19 -43.84
CA ASN A 860 -38.20 -31.19 -44.73
C ASN A 860 -39.16 -30.01 -44.45
N ARG A 861 -39.25 -29.54 -43.20
CA ARG A 861 -40.12 -28.43 -42.77
C ARG A 861 -39.57 -27.05 -43.15
N VAL A 862 -38.26 -26.85 -43.11
CA VAL A 862 -37.63 -25.55 -43.46
C VAL A 862 -37.46 -25.35 -44.96
N ARG A 863 -37.34 -26.44 -45.74
CA ARG A 863 -37.16 -26.49 -47.20
C ARG A 863 -37.80 -25.30 -47.94
N PRO A 864 -37.04 -24.60 -48.81
CA PRO A 864 -37.59 -23.51 -49.63
C PRO A 864 -38.79 -23.97 -50.47
N ARG A 865 -39.86 -23.17 -50.51
CA ARG A 865 -40.99 -23.41 -51.41
C ARG A 865 -40.62 -23.00 -52.84
N THR A 866 -40.24 -23.98 -53.66
CA THR A 866 -40.27 -23.84 -55.12
C THR A 866 -41.72 -23.86 -55.59
N TRP A 867 -42.19 -22.75 -56.16
CA TRP A 867 -43.39 -22.76 -56.98
C TRP A 867 -43.07 -23.47 -58.30
N LEU A 868 -43.95 -24.37 -58.73
CA LEU A 868 -43.91 -25.10 -60.01
C LEU A 868 -44.96 -24.49 -60.96
#